data_AF-A0A1Y1QQ42-F1
#
_entry.id   AF-A0A1Y1QQ42-F1
#
_cell.length_a   1.000
_cell.length_b   1.000
_cell.length_c   1.000
_cell.angle_alpha   90.00
_cell.angle_beta   90.00
_cell.angle_gamma   90.00
#
_symmetry.space_group_name_H-M   'P 1'
#
loop_
_entity.id
_entity.type
_entity.pdbx_description
1 polymer ?
#
loop_
_entity_poly.entity_id
_entity_poly.type
_entity_poly.pdbx_seq_one_letter_code
_entity_poly.pdbx_strand_id
1 'polypeptide(L)'
;MIILFVSECEHNAFKLSRRVLNKYATQLGRRTWMARLSEEGLRDIYTELKSKVTRQMSVSCHRVRGKDRTTLEWIIGTRKHFNNEGVFAFSWTKRDMLQAVIEPTPQERAARYLTELAGLFHDLGKANGLFQNKLSKNASTGEPLRHEYVSWLMLEKILGQPTDDMAWLEQLADHKTLFPRLEAAFADGCYTDEAQRDRLWKDIQNSDPTLDSKVHDLPLPNLTATPLLHHLAWLILSHHRLPQGAMRRDGKPLLRAGSHIHRPFTHDIFLQCLQPIAGKTALWSENPWWTQQVAAKATQLRHLVRATPELSLSAPDWIPFIAHYCRTMLMLGDHFVSNQNTQQCFQGDKKAEKPLYFANTIRAKGCMAATLNEHLRGVGKESGSLFRLGLRLLDTLPGITPEALPDGLRQIHKQTDSPFYWQDDACQKIKDRVKDGIQDSGFFGIVLARTGAGKTRACARLMAQLSPRIRYNLALGLRTLTLQSGTAYREELGLNEAQVSTLVGSELARRLHEINLETSGSESATSDNIEDHAIDGLEDVDLDLPPQLQTLLQTEPKKRLLLTAPILISTVDYLVAAANPNRSRHLYASLRLMTSDLVLDEVDAYSEEDLIVLGKLVYLCGLFGRKVLLASATLPPALAEQFFAAYWTGYQQYAARKQQEAQVFAGWFADQASLSRVEKCSSPEAFTRTHHKITQQLVTQLQGETAKRQAALLELPAERPAEIRIHSHKTVDLNHVFAAVLTQCHTFHQQHAITDPQTGKRVSIGLVRWSNTEPCWRFAEYLLHHEPTPDQPDHRVLCYHAKLLPVVRFEVEKQLDVMLKRKDEAQFLQHPLVRQALDNSPAQDMMLVVSATPIEEIGRDHDFDWAIIEPSSTRAIIQTAGRVRRHRPITADTQNIALLSTTIRGYKGNDKAFCYPGV
;
A
#
# COMPACT_ATOMS: atom_id res chain seq x y z
N MET A 1 32.41 11.22 18.83
CA MET A 1 31.29 11.76 19.63
C MET A 1 31.40 11.31 21.08
N ILE A 2 30.83 12.04 22.04
CA ILE A 2 30.77 11.62 23.46
C ILE A 2 29.42 10.95 23.70
N ILE A 3 29.46 9.71 24.21
CA ILE A 3 28.29 8.89 24.48
C ILE A 3 28.23 8.57 25.98
N LEU A 4 27.03 8.67 26.53
CA LEU A 4 26.68 8.29 27.90
C LEU A 4 25.71 7.10 27.85
N PHE A 5 26.02 6.05 28.60
CA PHE A 5 25.14 4.90 28.77
C PHE A 5 24.62 4.83 30.20
N VAL A 6 23.33 4.50 30.37
CA VAL A 6 22.71 4.23 31.68
C VAL A 6 22.09 2.84 31.65
N SER A 7 22.44 1.96 32.59
CA SER A 7 21.98 0.55 32.61
C SER A 7 21.14 0.24 33.84
N GLU A 8 19.82 0.23 33.69
CA GLU A 8 18.85 -0.22 34.68
C GLU A 8 18.48 -1.69 34.54
N CYS A 9 19.41 -2.50 34.03
CA CYS A 9 19.21 -3.94 33.93
C CYS A 9 18.97 -4.57 35.30
N GLU A 10 18.10 -5.58 35.35
CA GLU A 10 17.83 -6.36 36.55
C GLU A 10 18.57 -7.71 36.51
N HIS A 11 18.86 -8.26 37.68
CA HIS A 11 19.45 -9.59 37.86
C HIS A 11 20.68 -9.88 36.96
N ASN A 12 20.65 -10.97 36.20
CA ASN A 12 21.77 -11.41 35.36
C ASN A 12 21.99 -10.50 34.15
N ALA A 13 20.98 -9.75 33.71
CA ALA A 13 21.10 -8.84 32.58
C ALA A 13 22.08 -7.70 32.88
N PHE A 14 22.20 -7.28 34.14
CA PHE A 14 23.17 -6.25 34.55
C PHE A 14 24.61 -6.76 34.43
N LYS A 15 24.86 -8.02 34.77
CA LYS A 15 26.21 -8.62 34.60
C LYS A 15 26.60 -8.66 33.12
N LEU A 16 25.65 -8.97 32.25
CA LEU A 16 25.85 -9.01 30.80
C LEU A 16 26.09 -7.61 30.22
N SER A 17 25.19 -6.65 30.50
CA SER A 17 25.34 -5.28 29.99
C SER A 17 26.62 -4.62 30.48
N ARG A 18 26.95 -4.78 31.77
CA ARG A 18 28.21 -4.29 32.35
C ARG A 18 29.43 -4.90 31.68
N ARG A 19 29.42 -6.21 31.39
CA ARG A 19 30.54 -6.87 30.71
C ARG A 19 30.76 -6.28 29.32
N VAL A 20 29.68 -6.03 28.57
CA VAL A 20 29.78 -5.42 27.23
C VAL A 20 30.24 -3.98 27.35
N LEU A 21 29.54 -3.14 28.13
CA LEU A 21 29.86 -1.71 28.25
C LEU A 21 31.27 -1.46 28.78
N ASN A 22 31.79 -2.27 29.72
CA ASN A 22 33.15 -2.14 30.22
C ASN A 22 34.24 -2.42 29.17
N LYS A 23 33.93 -3.10 28.06
CA LYS A 23 34.90 -3.27 26.97
C LYS A 23 35.14 -1.97 26.20
N TYR A 24 34.11 -1.14 26.08
CA TYR A 24 34.08 0.00 25.16
C TYR A 24 34.03 1.36 25.85
N ALA A 25 33.57 1.41 27.11
CA ALA A 25 33.28 2.63 27.83
C ALA A 25 33.81 2.61 29.26
N THR A 26 34.19 3.79 29.74
CA THR A 26 34.65 3.97 31.12
C THR A 26 33.45 4.02 32.05
N GLN A 27 33.41 3.14 33.05
CA GLN A 27 32.35 3.14 34.05
C GLN A 27 32.51 4.36 34.98
N LEU A 28 31.57 5.30 34.92
CA LEU A 28 31.57 6.51 35.75
C LEU A 28 30.85 6.29 37.08
N GLY A 29 29.84 5.42 37.09
CA GLY A 29 29.03 5.13 38.26
C GLY A 29 28.49 3.71 38.24
N ARG A 30 27.77 3.33 39.29
CA ARG A 30 27.24 1.96 39.45
C ARG A 30 26.44 1.52 38.22
N ARG A 31 25.71 2.44 37.61
CA ARG A 31 24.76 2.22 36.52
C ARG A 31 25.10 3.05 35.28
N THR A 32 26.27 3.69 35.21
CA THR A 32 26.57 4.68 34.17
C THR A 32 27.97 4.53 33.58
N TRP A 33 28.06 4.71 32.26
CA TRP A 33 29.31 4.65 31.50
C TRP A 33 29.41 5.82 30.54
N MET A 34 30.63 6.25 30.25
CA MET A 34 30.89 7.27 29.25
C MET A 34 32.08 6.89 28.37
N ALA A 35 31.98 7.20 27.08
CA ALA A 35 33.03 6.94 26.11
C ALA A 35 33.07 8.03 25.04
N ARG A 36 34.23 8.19 24.41
CA ARG A 36 34.37 8.94 23.17
C ARG A 36 34.52 7.93 22.03
N LEU A 37 33.48 7.80 21.21
CA LEU A 37 33.34 6.74 20.20
C LEU A 37 33.20 7.31 18.79
N SER A 38 33.54 6.50 17.78
CA SER A 38 33.10 6.67 16.38
C SER A 38 31.67 6.16 16.20
N GLU A 39 31.02 6.47 15.07
CA GLU A 39 29.69 5.92 14.75
C GLU A 39 29.72 4.38 14.63
N GLU A 40 30.78 3.85 14.03
CA GLU A 40 31.05 2.40 13.96
C GLU A 40 31.17 1.79 15.36
N GLY A 41 31.96 2.39 16.26
CA GLY A 41 32.10 1.88 17.62
C GLY A 41 30.79 1.92 18.41
N LEU A 42 29.91 2.88 18.15
CA LEU A 42 28.58 2.91 18.75
C LEU A 42 27.67 1.80 18.18
N ARG A 43 27.76 1.53 16.88
CA ARG A 43 27.04 0.42 16.22
C ARG A 43 27.50 -0.94 16.76
N ASP A 44 28.79 -1.15 16.94
CA ASP A 44 29.32 -2.41 17.49
C ASP A 44 28.80 -2.70 18.91
N ILE A 45 28.78 -1.67 19.77
CA ILE A 45 28.22 -1.79 21.13
C ILE A 45 26.73 -2.12 21.06
N TYR A 46 25.98 -1.44 20.18
CA TYR A 46 24.56 -1.69 19.98
C TYR A 46 24.31 -3.14 19.56
N THR A 47 25.05 -3.63 18.55
CA THR A 47 24.94 -5.00 18.05
C THR A 47 25.31 -6.03 19.12
N GLU A 48 26.39 -5.84 19.87
CA GLU A 48 26.80 -6.78 20.92
C GLU A 48 25.78 -6.81 22.06
N LEU A 49 25.29 -5.66 22.52
CA LEU A 49 24.25 -5.59 23.55
C LEU A 49 22.95 -6.24 23.06
N LYS A 50 22.55 -5.97 21.81
CA LYS A 50 21.34 -6.52 21.17
C LYS A 50 21.36 -8.05 21.13
N SER A 51 22.50 -8.65 20.75
CA SER A 51 22.66 -10.12 20.71
C SER A 51 22.48 -10.81 22.07
N LYS A 52 22.56 -10.05 23.18
CA LYS A 52 22.49 -10.55 24.56
C LYS A 52 21.26 -10.04 25.32
N VAL A 53 20.29 -9.47 24.60
CA VAL A 53 19.06 -8.92 25.20
C VAL A 53 18.27 -10.01 25.92
N THR A 54 17.78 -9.65 27.09
CA THR A 54 16.84 -10.45 27.86
C THR A 54 15.72 -9.53 28.36
N ARG A 55 14.60 -10.10 28.83
CA ARG A 55 13.47 -9.33 29.37
C ARG A 55 13.86 -8.38 30.52
N GLN A 56 14.97 -8.65 31.18
CA GLN A 56 15.50 -7.89 32.32
C GLN A 56 16.60 -6.88 31.91
N MET A 57 17.00 -6.85 30.64
CA MET A 57 17.98 -5.86 30.15
C MET A 57 17.29 -4.52 29.96
N SER A 58 17.91 -3.43 30.41
CA SER A 58 17.44 -2.06 30.22
C SER A 58 18.66 -1.15 30.16
N VAL A 59 19.00 -0.67 28.97
CA VAL A 59 20.17 0.21 28.74
C VAL A 59 19.76 1.39 27.86
N SER A 60 19.90 2.62 28.33
CA SER A 60 19.72 3.83 27.50
C SER A 60 21.07 4.39 27.05
N CYS A 61 21.12 4.86 25.81
CA CYS A 61 22.29 5.46 25.18
C CYS A 61 21.99 6.90 24.77
N HIS A 62 22.83 7.82 25.21
CA HIS A 62 22.69 9.25 25.02
C HIS A 62 23.92 9.84 24.36
N ARG A 63 23.75 10.65 23.33
CA ARG A 63 24.82 11.45 22.72
C ARG A 63 24.85 12.84 23.33
N VAL A 64 26.02 13.29 23.76
CA VAL A 64 26.22 14.64 24.29
C VAL A 64 26.35 15.61 23.12
N ARG A 65 25.44 16.59 23.02
CA ARG A 65 25.37 17.60 21.94
C ARG A 65 25.83 19.00 22.36
N GLY A 66 26.20 19.18 23.63
CA GLY A 66 26.67 20.45 24.19
C GLY A 66 26.94 20.32 25.69
N LYS A 67 27.12 21.45 26.39
CA LYS A 67 27.38 21.44 27.85
C LYS A 67 26.20 20.90 28.67
N ASP A 68 24.98 21.26 28.29
CA ASP A 68 23.77 20.95 29.08
C ASP A 68 22.71 20.14 28.29
N ARG A 69 23.11 19.49 27.19
CA ARG A 69 22.17 18.80 26.29
C ARG A 69 22.67 17.41 25.88
N THR A 70 21.82 16.42 26.11
CA THR A 70 21.95 15.06 25.60
C THR A 70 20.78 14.71 24.69
N THR A 71 21.03 13.92 23.66
CA THR A 71 19.99 13.37 22.77
C THR A 71 19.99 11.85 22.89
N LEU A 72 18.82 11.25 23.08
CA LEU A 72 18.68 9.80 23.10
C LEU A 72 19.02 9.23 21.71
N GLU A 73 19.92 8.26 21.67
CA GLU A 73 20.22 7.50 20.46
C GLU A 73 19.34 6.25 20.39
N TRP A 74 19.28 5.48 21.48
CA TRP A 74 18.49 4.24 21.55
C TRP A 74 18.33 3.75 23.00
N ILE A 75 17.38 2.84 23.19
CA ILE A 75 17.20 2.06 24.42
C ILE A 75 17.16 0.58 24.04
N ILE A 76 17.95 -0.25 24.73
CA ILE A 76 18.02 -1.70 24.54
C ILE A 76 17.30 -2.41 25.68
N GLY A 77 16.38 -3.31 25.33
CA GLY A 77 15.59 -4.12 26.25
C GLY A 77 14.36 -3.39 26.81
N THR A 78 13.99 -3.68 28.06
CA THR A 78 12.79 -3.11 28.67
C THR A 78 12.91 -1.59 28.86
N ARG A 79 11.92 -0.85 28.35
CA ARG A 79 11.84 0.62 28.49
C ARG A 79 11.23 1.08 29.81
N LYS A 80 10.83 0.15 30.68
CA LYS A 80 10.13 0.47 31.93
C LYS A 80 10.84 1.54 32.75
N HIS A 81 12.16 1.46 32.88
CA HIS A 81 12.93 2.38 33.72
C HIS A 81 13.27 3.73 33.07
N PHE A 82 12.85 3.97 31.82
CA PHE A 82 13.18 5.18 31.07
C PHE A 82 11.92 5.84 30.50
N ASN A 83 11.89 7.17 30.43
CA ASN A 83 10.85 7.90 29.68
C ASN A 83 11.13 7.86 28.16
N ASN A 84 10.29 8.52 27.36
CA ASN A 84 10.45 8.59 25.90
C ASN A 84 11.76 9.25 25.45
N GLU A 85 12.40 10.03 26.32
CA GLU A 85 13.68 10.69 26.09
C GLU A 85 14.86 9.88 26.67
N GLY A 86 14.63 8.66 27.18
CA GLY A 86 15.69 7.81 27.71
C GLY A 86 16.21 8.22 29.08
N VAL A 87 15.55 9.18 29.74
CA VAL A 87 15.86 9.66 31.08
C VAL A 87 15.30 8.68 32.11
N PHE A 88 16.09 8.36 33.14
CA PHE A 88 15.68 7.44 34.19
C PHE A 88 14.41 7.91 34.91
N ALA A 89 13.41 7.04 34.98
CA ALA A 89 12.16 7.27 35.68
C ALA A 89 12.11 6.42 36.96
N PHE A 90 12.23 7.08 38.12
CA PHE A 90 12.20 6.42 39.43
C PHE A 90 10.88 5.69 39.71
N SER A 91 9.77 6.21 39.16
CA SER A 91 8.46 5.57 39.18
C SER A 91 7.67 5.99 37.95
N TRP A 92 7.04 5.04 37.27
CA TRP A 92 6.02 5.34 36.27
C TRP A 92 4.64 5.06 36.87
N THR A 93 3.75 6.03 36.77
CA THR A 93 2.31 5.76 36.86
C THR A 93 1.81 5.78 35.43
N LYS A 94 1.08 4.75 35.00
CA LYS A 94 0.28 4.83 33.76
C LYS A 94 -0.90 5.76 34.04
N ARG A 95 -0.61 7.05 34.22
CA ARG A 95 -1.63 8.10 34.21
C ARG A 95 -1.91 8.35 32.75
N ASP A 96 -3.16 8.11 32.34
CA ASP A 96 -3.75 8.77 31.18
C ASP A 96 -3.67 10.27 31.48
N MET A 97 -2.53 10.88 31.16
CA MET A 97 -2.36 12.33 31.23
C MET A 97 -3.21 12.91 30.12
N LEU A 98 -4.50 13.12 30.36
CA LEU A 98 -5.41 14.02 29.63
C LEU A 98 -5.01 14.34 28.17
N GLN A 99 -4.63 13.34 27.37
CA GLN A 99 -4.96 13.35 25.97
C GLN A 99 -6.46 13.16 26.01
N ALA A 100 -7.20 14.08 25.41
CA ALA A 100 -8.64 13.95 25.27
C ALA A 100 -8.88 12.54 24.76
N VAL A 101 -9.29 11.62 25.64
CA VAL A 101 -9.71 10.29 25.24
C VAL A 101 -10.92 10.62 24.39
N ILE A 102 -10.75 10.59 23.07
CA ILE A 102 -11.86 10.76 22.15
C ILE A 102 -12.70 9.52 22.40
N GLU A 103 -13.69 9.69 23.28
CA GLU A 103 -14.63 8.66 23.61
C GLU A 103 -15.31 8.26 22.30
N PRO A 104 -15.34 6.96 21.96
CA PRO A 104 -16.02 6.52 20.76
C PRO A 104 -17.46 7.02 20.77
N THR A 105 -17.92 7.54 19.64
CA THR A 105 -19.30 8.04 19.53
C THR A 105 -20.30 6.93 19.85
N PRO A 106 -21.55 7.23 20.24
CA PRO A 106 -22.59 6.21 20.44
C PRO A 106 -22.66 5.22 19.27
N GLN A 107 -22.57 5.71 18.04
CA GLN A 107 -22.58 4.89 16.83
C GLN A 107 -21.31 4.01 16.70
N GLU A 108 -20.11 4.53 16.99
CA GLU A 108 -18.89 3.70 17.04
C GLU A 108 -18.97 2.63 18.13
N ARG A 109 -19.59 2.91 19.28
CA ARG A 109 -19.85 1.92 20.33
C ARG A 109 -20.84 0.86 19.88
N ALA A 110 -21.90 1.23 19.15
CA ALA A 110 -22.82 0.28 18.55
C ALA A 110 -22.13 -0.62 17.53
N ALA A 111 -21.34 -0.04 16.62
CA ALA A 111 -20.53 -0.78 15.64
C ALA A 111 -19.55 -1.76 16.31
N ARG A 112 -18.95 -1.39 17.45
CA ARG A 112 -18.14 -2.30 18.27
C ARG A 112 -18.96 -3.48 18.78
N TYR A 113 -20.13 -3.24 19.37
CA TYR A 113 -20.97 -4.32 19.89
C TYR A 113 -21.46 -5.23 18.77
N LEU A 114 -21.77 -4.69 17.59
CA LEU A 114 -22.08 -5.48 16.39
C LEU A 114 -20.90 -6.33 15.95
N THR A 115 -19.68 -5.80 15.98
CA THR A 115 -18.45 -6.55 15.67
C THR A 115 -18.20 -7.68 16.67
N GLU A 116 -18.41 -7.43 17.97
CA GLU A 116 -18.30 -8.44 19.03
C GLU A 116 -19.37 -9.53 18.86
N LEU A 117 -20.63 -9.16 18.60
CA LEU A 117 -21.73 -10.09 18.31
C LEU A 117 -21.46 -10.90 17.05
N ALA A 118 -21.00 -10.27 15.96
CA ALA A 118 -20.61 -10.97 14.74
C ALA A 118 -19.55 -12.02 15.04
N GLY A 119 -18.52 -11.71 15.83
CA GLY A 119 -17.51 -12.68 16.26
C GLY A 119 -18.09 -13.87 17.06
N LEU A 120 -19.12 -13.64 17.87
CA LEU A 120 -19.80 -14.71 18.61
C LEU A 120 -20.63 -15.63 17.71
N PHE A 121 -21.10 -15.16 16.54
CA PHE A 121 -22.00 -15.90 15.65
C PHE A 121 -21.38 -16.35 14.32
N HIS A 122 -20.26 -15.78 13.87
CA HIS A 122 -19.77 -15.87 12.49
C HIS A 122 -19.57 -17.29 11.95
N ASP A 123 -19.24 -18.21 12.85
CA ASP A 123 -18.85 -19.59 12.57
C ASP A 123 -19.82 -20.62 13.15
N LEU A 124 -21.00 -20.19 13.61
CA LEU A 124 -22.02 -21.08 14.19
C LEU A 124 -22.37 -22.25 13.25
N GLY A 125 -22.39 -22.00 11.95
CA GLY A 125 -22.65 -22.96 10.89
C GLY A 125 -21.59 -24.04 10.72
N LYS A 126 -20.41 -23.94 11.37
CA LYS A 126 -19.42 -25.03 11.41
C LYS A 126 -19.91 -26.26 12.18
N ALA A 127 -21.04 -26.15 12.89
CA ALA A 127 -21.66 -27.24 13.61
C ALA A 127 -22.42 -28.24 12.71
N ASN A 128 -22.40 -28.07 11.39
CA ASN A 128 -23.01 -29.00 10.45
C ASN A 128 -22.19 -30.30 10.27
N GLY A 129 -22.85 -31.37 9.81
CA GLY A 129 -22.22 -32.67 9.61
C GLY A 129 -21.07 -32.69 8.61
N LEU A 130 -21.21 -31.94 7.52
CA LEU A 130 -20.21 -31.88 6.45
C LEU A 130 -18.92 -31.21 6.92
N PHE A 131 -19.01 -30.08 7.63
CA PHE A 131 -17.85 -29.35 8.15
C PHE A 131 -17.05 -30.18 9.15
N GLN A 132 -17.72 -30.81 10.12
CA GLN A 132 -17.05 -31.62 11.14
C GLN A 132 -16.41 -32.89 10.55
N ASN A 133 -17.07 -33.52 9.57
CA ASN A 133 -16.51 -34.66 8.85
C ASN A 133 -15.25 -34.25 8.06
N LYS A 134 -15.29 -33.09 7.40
CA LYS A 134 -14.15 -32.50 6.69
C LYS A 134 -12.95 -32.23 7.60
N LEU A 135 -13.18 -31.76 8.83
CA LEU A 135 -12.10 -31.60 9.82
C LEU A 135 -11.45 -32.96 10.19
N SER A 136 -12.26 -34.00 10.41
CA SER A 136 -11.77 -35.30 10.89
C SER A 136 -11.12 -36.19 9.82
N LYS A 137 -11.60 -36.14 8.57
CA LYS A 137 -11.20 -37.09 7.51
C LYS A 137 -10.16 -36.53 6.53
N ASN A 138 -9.69 -35.30 6.72
CA ASN A 138 -8.88 -34.56 5.72
C ASN A 138 -9.50 -34.62 4.30
N ALA A 139 -10.82 -34.77 4.20
CA ALA A 139 -11.51 -34.94 2.93
C ALA A 139 -11.67 -33.58 2.23
N SER A 140 -11.42 -33.55 0.92
CA SER A 140 -11.56 -32.35 0.09
C SER A 140 -12.98 -32.17 -0.48
N THR A 141 -14.02 -32.62 0.22
CA THR A 141 -15.40 -32.39 -0.22
C THR A 141 -15.84 -30.98 0.16
N GLY A 142 -16.25 -30.20 -0.84
CA GLY A 142 -16.79 -28.85 -0.64
C GLY A 142 -18.18 -28.89 -0.01
N GLU A 143 -18.45 -27.97 0.91
CA GLU A 143 -19.80 -27.77 1.46
C GLU A 143 -20.66 -27.00 0.45
N PRO A 144 -21.92 -27.40 0.21
CA PRO A 144 -22.83 -26.72 -0.73
C PRO A 144 -22.99 -25.23 -0.44
N LEU A 145 -23.19 -24.92 0.85
CA LEU A 145 -23.24 -23.56 1.36
C LEU A 145 -22.03 -23.35 2.24
N ARG A 146 -21.41 -22.18 2.16
CA ARG A 146 -20.32 -21.84 3.09
C ARG A 146 -20.86 -21.71 4.51
N HIS A 147 -20.04 -22.05 5.49
CA HIS A 147 -20.44 -22.06 6.90
C HIS A 147 -20.87 -20.69 7.42
N GLU A 148 -20.35 -19.59 6.87
CA GLU A 148 -20.80 -18.22 7.19
C GLU A 148 -22.27 -17.96 6.77
N TYR A 149 -22.72 -18.57 5.66
CA TYR A 149 -24.10 -18.47 5.20
C TYR A 149 -25.02 -19.27 6.10
N VAL A 150 -24.64 -20.51 6.43
CA VAL A 150 -25.37 -21.36 7.39
C VAL A 150 -25.44 -20.68 8.77
N SER A 151 -24.36 -20.04 9.22
CA SER A 151 -24.34 -19.29 10.49
C SER A 151 -25.41 -18.20 10.53
N TRP A 152 -25.58 -17.46 9.42
CA TRP A 152 -26.63 -16.46 9.30
C TRP A 152 -28.02 -17.09 9.29
N LEU A 153 -28.26 -18.17 8.53
CA LEU A 153 -29.57 -18.86 8.52
C LEU A 153 -29.98 -19.34 9.92
N MET A 154 -29.02 -19.86 10.69
CA MET A 154 -29.28 -20.28 12.07
C MET A 154 -29.68 -19.08 12.94
N LEU A 155 -28.99 -17.95 12.81
CA LEU A 155 -29.32 -16.72 13.54
C LEU A 155 -30.68 -16.15 13.12
N GLU A 156 -30.97 -16.12 11.82
CA GLU A 156 -32.26 -15.71 11.28
C GLU A 156 -33.40 -16.54 11.88
N LYS A 157 -33.26 -17.87 11.95
CA LYS A 157 -34.23 -18.75 12.61
C LYS A 157 -34.42 -18.38 14.09
N ILE A 158 -33.33 -18.12 14.81
CA ILE A 158 -33.37 -17.77 16.25
C ILE A 158 -34.14 -16.48 16.50
N LEU A 159 -33.98 -15.49 15.61
CA LEU A 159 -34.57 -14.16 15.75
C LEU A 159 -35.97 -14.05 15.12
N GLY A 160 -36.31 -14.95 14.20
CA GLY A 160 -37.53 -14.88 13.40
C GLY A 160 -37.52 -13.67 12.47
N GLN A 161 -38.66 -13.00 12.35
CA GLN A 161 -38.81 -11.77 11.56
C GLN A 161 -39.08 -10.58 12.49
N PRO A 162 -38.02 -9.99 13.09
CA PRO A 162 -38.18 -8.84 13.98
C PRO A 162 -38.69 -7.62 13.20
N THR A 163 -39.56 -6.83 13.82
CA THR A 163 -40.12 -5.60 13.24
C THR A 163 -39.15 -4.43 13.31
N ASP A 164 -38.29 -4.39 14.34
CA ASP A 164 -37.31 -3.34 14.60
C ASP A 164 -36.07 -3.88 15.35
N ASP A 165 -35.06 -3.03 15.54
CA ASP A 165 -33.83 -3.42 16.21
C ASP A 165 -34.00 -3.75 17.70
N MET A 166 -34.97 -3.12 18.37
CA MET A 166 -35.22 -3.36 19.79
C MET A 166 -35.78 -4.76 20.03
N ALA A 167 -36.66 -5.25 19.16
CA ALA A 167 -37.27 -6.57 19.25
C ALA A 167 -36.24 -7.70 19.29
N TRP A 168 -35.28 -7.73 18.35
CA TRP A 168 -34.26 -8.79 18.33
C TRP A 168 -33.23 -8.62 19.46
N LEU A 169 -32.91 -7.38 19.85
CA LEU A 169 -32.02 -7.10 20.97
C LEU A 169 -32.61 -7.61 22.30
N GLU A 170 -33.91 -7.45 22.51
CA GLU A 170 -34.59 -7.98 23.69
C GLU A 170 -34.60 -9.50 23.73
N GLN A 171 -34.81 -10.15 22.57
CA GLN A 171 -34.73 -11.60 22.47
C GLN A 171 -33.33 -12.15 22.82
N LEU A 172 -32.26 -11.48 22.37
CA LEU A 172 -30.90 -11.90 22.71
C LEU A 172 -30.48 -11.51 24.12
N ALA A 173 -31.00 -10.41 24.67
CA ALA A 173 -30.65 -9.93 26.02
C ALA A 173 -31.23 -10.82 27.15
N ASP A 174 -32.34 -11.51 26.91
CA ASP A 174 -32.94 -12.40 27.90
C ASP A 174 -32.22 -13.75 27.98
N HIS A 175 -31.18 -13.81 28.82
CA HIS A 175 -30.38 -15.01 29.04
C HIS A 175 -31.21 -16.23 29.45
N LYS A 176 -32.31 -16.04 30.20
CA LYS A 176 -33.13 -17.14 30.72
C LYS A 176 -33.85 -17.90 29.62
N THR A 177 -34.29 -17.19 28.58
CA THR A 177 -35.02 -17.78 27.44
C THR A 177 -34.14 -17.99 26.22
N LEU A 178 -32.97 -17.34 26.15
CA LEU A 178 -32.00 -17.50 25.06
C LEU A 178 -31.50 -18.94 24.93
N PHE A 179 -31.06 -19.56 26.04
CA PHE A 179 -30.51 -20.92 25.99
C PHE A 179 -31.53 -21.95 25.46
N PRO A 180 -32.77 -22.03 25.99
CA PRO A 180 -33.78 -22.95 25.44
C PRO A 180 -34.13 -22.70 23.97
N ARG A 181 -34.17 -21.44 23.54
CA ARG A 181 -34.43 -21.08 22.13
C ARG A 181 -33.31 -21.52 21.21
N LEU A 182 -32.06 -21.33 21.64
CA LEU A 182 -30.89 -21.80 20.91
C LEU A 182 -30.88 -23.31 20.80
N GLU A 183 -31.14 -24.02 21.90
CA GLU A 183 -31.18 -25.48 21.92
C GLU A 183 -32.24 -26.05 20.98
N ALA A 184 -33.47 -25.49 21.02
CA ALA A 184 -34.53 -25.87 20.10
C ALA A 184 -34.17 -25.55 18.64
N ALA A 185 -33.70 -24.32 18.36
CA ALA A 185 -33.32 -23.91 17.02
C ALA A 185 -32.20 -24.78 16.42
N PHE A 186 -31.22 -25.16 17.25
CA PHE A 186 -30.10 -26.01 16.88
C PHE A 186 -30.53 -27.46 16.67
N ALA A 187 -31.30 -28.06 17.57
CA ALA A 187 -31.77 -29.44 17.42
C ALA A 187 -32.52 -29.68 16.10
N ASP A 188 -33.26 -28.67 15.67
CA ASP A 188 -34.13 -28.69 14.50
C ASP A 188 -33.44 -28.29 13.17
N GLY A 189 -32.19 -27.81 13.21
CA GLY A 189 -31.45 -27.27 12.05
C GLY A 189 -31.96 -25.92 11.52
N CYS A 190 -31.45 -25.44 10.38
CA CYS A 190 -31.71 -24.07 9.88
C CYS A 190 -33.19 -23.79 9.55
N TYR A 191 -33.96 -24.81 9.16
CA TYR A 191 -35.38 -24.69 8.83
C TYR A 191 -36.12 -25.98 9.19
N THR A 192 -37.27 -25.85 9.85
CA THR A 192 -38.19 -26.98 10.15
C THR A 192 -39.29 -27.11 9.11
N ASP A 193 -39.71 -25.99 8.50
CA ASP A 193 -40.71 -25.97 7.42
C ASP A 193 -40.11 -26.53 6.13
N GLU A 194 -40.68 -27.64 5.64
CA GLU A 194 -40.34 -28.25 4.36
C GLU A 194 -40.53 -27.27 3.19
N ALA A 195 -41.57 -26.43 3.22
CA ALA A 195 -41.82 -25.45 2.18
C ALA A 195 -40.76 -24.33 2.17
N GLN A 196 -40.17 -23.95 3.31
CA GLN A 196 -39.06 -23.00 3.35
C GLN A 196 -37.76 -23.61 2.80
N ARG A 197 -37.47 -24.86 3.16
CA ARG A 197 -36.30 -25.60 2.64
C ARG A 197 -36.36 -25.77 1.13
N ASP A 198 -37.53 -26.16 0.62
CA ASP A 198 -37.75 -26.35 -0.81
C ASP A 198 -37.68 -25.03 -1.59
N ARG A 199 -38.17 -23.94 -1.01
CA ARG A 199 -38.02 -22.59 -1.58
C ARG A 199 -36.55 -22.21 -1.71
N LEU A 200 -35.78 -22.33 -0.62
CA LEU A 200 -34.34 -22.05 -0.64
C LEU A 200 -33.60 -22.94 -1.65
N TRP A 201 -33.92 -24.23 -1.70
CA TRP A 201 -33.36 -25.15 -2.69
C TRP A 201 -33.67 -24.71 -4.12
N LYS A 202 -34.92 -24.36 -4.43
CA LYS A 202 -35.32 -23.86 -5.76
C LYS A 202 -34.61 -22.56 -6.11
N ASP A 203 -34.55 -21.61 -5.18
CA ASP A 203 -33.89 -20.32 -5.41
C ASP A 203 -32.39 -20.48 -5.69
N ILE A 204 -31.75 -21.43 -5.00
CA ILE A 204 -30.33 -21.75 -5.20
C ILE A 204 -30.09 -22.60 -6.45
N GLN A 205 -31.06 -23.40 -6.94
CA GLN A 205 -30.91 -24.23 -8.15
C GLN A 205 -31.30 -23.51 -9.45
N ASN A 206 -32.28 -22.60 -9.41
CA ASN A 206 -32.83 -21.90 -10.59
C ASN A 206 -31.87 -20.90 -11.27
N SER A 207 -30.62 -20.82 -10.81
CA SER A 207 -29.58 -19.98 -11.41
C SER A 207 -28.79 -20.81 -12.42
N ASP A 208 -28.96 -20.55 -13.71
CA ASP A 208 -28.12 -21.12 -14.77
C ASP A 208 -26.63 -20.72 -14.52
N PRO A 209 -25.69 -21.68 -14.44
CA PRO A 209 -24.26 -21.39 -14.23
C PRO A 209 -23.62 -20.56 -15.37
N THR A 210 -24.30 -20.39 -16.50
CA THR A 210 -23.85 -19.58 -17.64
C THR A 210 -24.46 -18.16 -17.70
N LEU A 211 -25.45 -17.85 -16.84
CA LEU A 211 -26.12 -16.55 -16.78
C LEU A 211 -25.93 -15.90 -15.41
N ASP A 212 -24.93 -15.04 -15.30
CA ASP A 212 -24.53 -14.25 -14.12
C ASP A 212 -25.62 -13.26 -13.60
N SER A 213 -26.83 -13.27 -14.18
CA SER A 213 -27.87 -12.27 -13.93
C SER A 213 -29.02 -12.70 -13.00
N LYS A 214 -29.18 -14.00 -12.71
CA LYS A 214 -30.24 -14.53 -11.81
C LYS A 214 -29.68 -15.28 -10.59
N VAL A 215 -28.71 -14.67 -9.90
CA VAL A 215 -28.15 -15.24 -8.67
C VAL A 215 -29.10 -14.99 -7.50
N HIS A 216 -29.29 -15.97 -6.61
CA HIS A 216 -30.00 -15.82 -5.33
C HIS A 216 -29.54 -14.55 -4.58
N ASP A 217 -30.49 -13.74 -4.10
CA ASP A 217 -30.18 -12.52 -3.36
C ASP A 217 -29.55 -12.87 -2.00
N LEU A 218 -28.61 -12.04 -1.56
CA LEU A 218 -28.04 -12.21 -0.22
C LEU A 218 -29.13 -11.90 0.82
N PRO A 219 -29.41 -12.79 1.79
CA PRO A 219 -30.55 -12.67 2.70
C PRO A 219 -30.28 -11.62 3.80
N LEU A 220 -30.18 -10.36 3.43
CA LEU A 220 -29.95 -9.27 4.37
C LEU A 220 -31.29 -8.74 4.93
N PRO A 221 -31.37 -8.48 6.25
CA PRO A 221 -32.48 -7.77 6.86
C PRO A 221 -32.72 -6.41 6.20
N ASN A 222 -33.93 -5.87 6.32
CA ASN A 222 -34.24 -4.56 5.79
C ASN A 222 -33.43 -3.48 6.53
N LEU A 223 -32.57 -2.75 5.79
CA LEU A 223 -31.68 -1.73 6.36
C LEU A 223 -32.44 -0.58 7.03
N THR A 224 -33.64 -0.25 6.56
CA THR A 224 -34.44 0.84 7.13
C THR A 224 -35.16 0.40 8.40
N ALA A 225 -35.73 -0.81 8.42
CA ALA A 225 -36.46 -1.31 9.58
C ALA A 225 -35.54 -1.81 10.71
N THR A 226 -34.44 -2.48 10.34
CA THR A 226 -33.53 -3.16 11.26
C THR A 226 -32.06 -2.89 10.90
N PRO A 227 -31.59 -1.63 10.92
CA PRO A 227 -30.24 -1.28 10.49
C PRO A 227 -29.14 -2.02 11.26
N LEU A 228 -29.27 -2.20 12.57
CA LEU A 228 -28.25 -2.89 13.37
C LEU A 228 -28.20 -4.38 13.00
N LEU A 229 -29.35 -5.02 12.83
CA LEU A 229 -29.42 -6.43 12.39
C LEU A 229 -28.85 -6.60 10.98
N HIS A 230 -29.12 -5.66 10.06
CA HIS A 230 -28.56 -5.67 8.72
C HIS A 230 -27.03 -5.68 8.75
N HIS A 231 -26.42 -4.82 9.55
CA HIS A 231 -24.95 -4.77 9.70
C HIS A 231 -24.39 -6.02 10.37
N LEU A 232 -25.08 -6.59 11.36
CA LEU A 232 -24.70 -7.86 11.97
C LEU A 232 -24.70 -9.00 10.93
N ALA A 233 -25.77 -9.09 10.13
CA ALA A 233 -25.90 -10.07 9.05
C ALA A 233 -24.77 -9.91 8.03
N TRP A 234 -24.53 -8.67 7.60
CA TRP A 234 -23.49 -8.36 6.63
C TRP A 234 -22.09 -8.71 7.13
N LEU A 235 -21.77 -8.43 8.41
CA LEU A 235 -20.49 -8.79 9.02
C LEU A 235 -20.28 -10.31 9.06
N ILE A 236 -21.31 -11.07 9.46
CA ILE A 236 -21.28 -12.54 9.48
C ILE A 236 -21.08 -13.07 8.06
N LEU A 237 -21.92 -12.64 7.11
CA LEU A 237 -21.90 -13.15 5.74
C LEU A 237 -20.62 -12.77 5.00
N SER A 238 -19.99 -11.63 5.30
CA SER A 238 -18.84 -11.14 4.54
C SER A 238 -17.47 -11.52 5.12
N HIS A 239 -17.38 -12.08 6.33
CA HIS A 239 -16.10 -12.18 7.05
C HIS A 239 -15.03 -13.03 6.32
N HIS A 240 -15.39 -13.98 5.45
CA HIS A 240 -14.42 -14.70 4.62
C HIS A 240 -14.29 -14.15 3.19
N ARG A 241 -15.42 -13.83 2.56
CA ARG A 241 -15.50 -13.31 1.19
C ARG A 241 -16.56 -12.24 1.08
N LEU A 242 -16.29 -11.22 0.28
CA LEU A 242 -17.33 -10.26 -0.07
C LEU A 242 -18.42 -10.94 -0.91
N PRO A 243 -19.72 -10.63 -0.66
CA PRO A 243 -20.79 -10.97 -1.57
C PRO A 243 -20.53 -10.42 -2.96
N GLN A 244 -20.95 -11.15 -3.99
CA GLN A 244 -21.02 -10.60 -5.34
C GLN A 244 -22.11 -9.53 -5.39
N GLY A 245 -21.95 -8.53 -6.25
CA GLY A 245 -22.99 -7.53 -6.41
C GLY A 245 -22.93 -6.80 -7.73
N ALA A 246 -24.07 -6.23 -8.11
CA ALA A 246 -24.23 -5.38 -9.27
C ALA A 246 -25.04 -4.15 -8.89
N MET A 247 -24.80 -3.04 -9.59
CA MET A 247 -25.68 -1.86 -9.47
C MET A 247 -26.90 -2.08 -10.36
N ARG A 248 -28.10 -1.95 -9.78
CA ARG A 248 -29.34 -1.94 -10.55
C ARG A 248 -29.45 -0.63 -11.34
N ARG A 249 -30.32 -0.61 -12.36
CA ARG A 249 -30.60 0.60 -13.18
C ARG A 249 -31.16 1.75 -12.35
N ASP A 250 -31.80 1.47 -11.22
CA ASP A 250 -32.31 2.46 -10.27
C ASP A 250 -31.23 2.96 -9.28
N GLY A 251 -29.97 2.55 -9.48
CA GLY A 251 -28.84 2.95 -8.63
C GLY A 251 -28.75 2.20 -7.30
N LYS A 252 -29.62 1.21 -7.03
CA LYS A 252 -29.54 0.43 -5.78
C LYS A 252 -28.56 -0.75 -5.93
N PRO A 253 -27.68 -0.99 -4.94
CA PRO A 253 -26.81 -2.15 -4.96
C PRO A 253 -27.63 -3.42 -4.77
N LEU A 254 -27.37 -4.41 -5.61
CA LEU A 254 -27.92 -5.75 -5.51
C LEU A 254 -26.81 -6.70 -5.09
N LEU A 255 -26.91 -7.22 -3.85
CA LEU A 255 -25.96 -8.18 -3.32
C LEU A 255 -26.50 -9.60 -3.52
N ARG A 256 -25.61 -10.49 -3.97
CA ARG A 256 -25.92 -11.85 -4.38
C ARG A 256 -25.13 -12.85 -3.55
N ALA A 257 -25.74 -13.99 -3.27
CA ALA A 257 -25.16 -15.08 -2.49
C ALA A 257 -24.23 -16.01 -3.30
N GLY A 258 -23.96 -15.72 -4.58
CA GLY A 258 -23.21 -16.63 -5.47
C GLY A 258 -21.83 -17.03 -4.93
N SER A 259 -21.11 -16.10 -4.29
CA SER A 259 -19.82 -16.37 -3.64
C SER A 259 -19.89 -17.34 -2.46
N HIS A 260 -21.10 -17.58 -1.93
CA HIS A 260 -21.43 -18.39 -0.75
C HIS A 260 -21.98 -19.78 -1.10
N ILE A 261 -22.18 -20.06 -2.38
CA ILE A 261 -22.76 -21.31 -2.88
C ILE A 261 -21.69 -22.01 -3.73
N HIS A 262 -21.32 -23.25 -3.39
CA HIS A 262 -20.38 -24.06 -4.18
C HIS A 262 -21.15 -25.14 -4.93
N ARG A 263 -21.06 -25.15 -6.26
CA ARG A 263 -21.72 -26.13 -7.14
C ARG A 263 -20.71 -27.07 -7.80
N PRO A 264 -21.13 -28.27 -8.25
CA PRO A 264 -22.46 -28.89 -8.07
C PRO A 264 -22.62 -29.62 -6.72
N PHE A 265 -23.86 -29.90 -6.31
CA PHE A 265 -24.21 -30.73 -5.15
C PHE A 265 -25.62 -31.34 -5.30
N THR A 266 -25.90 -32.42 -4.58
CA THR A 266 -27.22 -33.07 -4.55
C THR A 266 -28.12 -32.49 -3.46
N HIS A 267 -29.43 -32.75 -3.56
CA HIS A 267 -30.42 -32.32 -2.56
C HIS A 267 -30.09 -32.87 -1.17
N ASP A 268 -29.68 -34.15 -1.08
CA ASP A 268 -29.33 -34.78 0.19
C ASP A 268 -28.14 -34.10 0.87
N ILE A 269 -27.09 -33.75 0.12
CA ILE A 269 -25.92 -33.04 0.67
C ILE A 269 -26.32 -31.62 1.10
N PHE A 270 -27.23 -30.96 0.37
CA PHE A 270 -27.78 -29.67 0.79
C PHE A 270 -28.55 -29.77 2.11
N LEU A 271 -29.43 -30.77 2.27
CA LEU A 271 -30.16 -30.98 3.52
C LEU A 271 -29.22 -31.28 4.70
N GLN A 272 -28.17 -32.08 4.48
CA GLN A 272 -27.13 -32.34 5.48
C GLN A 272 -26.37 -31.07 5.89
N CYS A 273 -26.18 -30.12 4.96
CA CYS A 273 -25.52 -28.84 5.23
C CYS A 273 -26.33 -27.96 6.21
N LEU A 274 -27.67 -28.05 6.16
CA LEU A 274 -28.57 -27.25 6.99
C LEU A 274 -28.81 -27.83 8.39
N GLN A 275 -28.28 -29.02 8.68
CA GLN A 275 -28.56 -29.78 9.89
C GLN A 275 -27.28 -29.99 10.73
N PRO A 276 -27.32 -29.76 12.06
CA PRO A 276 -26.22 -30.15 12.93
C PRO A 276 -26.17 -31.67 13.13
N ILE A 277 -25.03 -32.16 13.63
CA ILE A 277 -24.86 -33.58 13.91
C ILE A 277 -25.73 -34.03 15.10
N ALA A 278 -26.61 -34.99 14.85
CA ALA A 278 -27.40 -35.64 15.91
C ALA A 278 -26.51 -36.26 17.00
N GLY A 279 -26.89 -36.08 18.27
CA GLY A 279 -26.23 -36.72 19.42
C GLY A 279 -24.95 -36.04 19.93
N LYS A 280 -24.46 -34.96 19.31
CA LYS A 280 -23.40 -34.11 19.86
C LYS A 280 -23.96 -33.12 20.89
N THR A 281 -23.15 -32.72 21.88
CA THR A 281 -23.55 -31.67 22.82
C THR A 281 -23.70 -30.34 22.09
N ALA A 282 -24.79 -29.61 22.32
CA ALA A 282 -24.96 -28.27 21.79
C ALA A 282 -23.80 -27.38 22.26
N LEU A 283 -23.34 -26.45 21.42
CA LEU A 283 -22.16 -25.61 21.64
C LEU A 283 -22.10 -24.92 23.02
N TRP A 284 -23.26 -24.60 23.56
CA TRP A 284 -23.49 -23.89 24.83
C TRP A 284 -23.88 -24.79 26.01
N SER A 285 -24.12 -26.09 25.79
CA SER A 285 -24.71 -27.00 26.79
C SER A 285 -23.81 -27.29 28.00
N GLU A 286 -22.48 -27.22 27.84
CA GLU A 286 -21.53 -27.49 28.93
C GLU A 286 -20.98 -26.20 29.58
N ASN A 287 -21.19 -25.03 28.95
CA ASN A 287 -20.70 -23.76 29.46
C ASN A 287 -21.60 -22.57 29.05
N PRO A 288 -22.32 -21.94 30.01
CA PRO A 288 -23.23 -20.83 29.72
C PRO A 288 -22.49 -19.54 29.35
N TRP A 289 -21.16 -19.49 29.39
CA TRP A 289 -20.41 -18.25 29.15
C TRP A 289 -20.73 -17.64 27.78
N TRP A 290 -20.82 -18.45 26.71
CA TRP A 290 -21.10 -17.92 25.37
C TRP A 290 -22.48 -17.25 25.33
N THR A 291 -23.52 -17.91 25.87
CA THR A 291 -24.88 -17.33 25.93
C THR A 291 -24.93 -16.12 26.85
N GLN A 292 -24.17 -16.13 27.96
CA GLN A 292 -24.01 -14.97 28.85
C GLN A 292 -23.35 -13.79 28.14
N GLN A 293 -22.33 -14.02 27.30
CA GLN A 293 -21.71 -12.93 26.54
C GLN A 293 -22.64 -12.39 25.46
N VAL A 294 -23.35 -13.25 24.72
CA VAL A 294 -24.37 -12.79 23.76
C VAL A 294 -25.40 -11.91 24.47
N ALA A 295 -25.96 -12.38 25.59
CA ALA A 295 -26.94 -11.63 26.37
C ALA A 295 -26.36 -10.33 26.94
N ALA A 296 -25.12 -10.34 27.43
CA ALA A 296 -24.45 -9.14 27.93
C ALA A 296 -24.23 -8.11 26.81
N LYS A 297 -23.80 -8.51 25.62
CA LYS A 297 -23.57 -7.61 24.48
C LYS A 297 -24.88 -7.08 23.90
N ALA A 298 -25.89 -7.92 23.76
CA ALA A 298 -27.23 -7.50 23.38
C ALA A 298 -27.80 -6.50 24.40
N THR A 299 -27.63 -6.76 25.71
CA THR A 299 -28.05 -5.84 26.79
C THR A 299 -27.33 -4.50 26.69
N GLN A 300 -26.01 -4.49 26.47
CA GLN A 300 -25.21 -3.27 26.31
C GLN A 300 -25.66 -2.45 25.08
N LEU A 301 -25.86 -3.11 23.94
CA LEU A 301 -26.35 -2.45 22.72
C LEU A 301 -27.77 -1.93 22.91
N ARG A 302 -28.67 -2.71 23.52
CA ARG A 302 -30.03 -2.29 23.87
C ARG A 302 -30.06 -1.06 24.76
N HIS A 303 -29.24 -1.03 25.81
CA HIS A 303 -29.15 0.14 26.69
C HIS A 303 -28.64 1.37 25.95
N LEU A 304 -27.69 1.19 25.03
CA LEU A 304 -27.16 2.27 24.20
C LEU A 304 -28.23 2.83 23.25
N VAL A 305 -28.98 1.97 22.57
CA VAL A 305 -30.10 2.37 21.70
C VAL A 305 -31.17 3.12 22.50
N ARG A 306 -31.57 2.61 23.66
CA ARG A 306 -32.54 3.31 24.55
C ARG A 306 -32.03 4.65 25.05
N ALA A 307 -30.74 4.77 25.35
CA ALA A 307 -30.13 6.00 25.83
C ALA A 307 -29.83 7.01 24.70
N THR A 308 -29.88 6.60 23.43
CA THR A 308 -29.59 7.45 22.28
C THR A 308 -30.62 7.19 21.18
N PRO A 309 -31.82 7.81 21.27
CA PRO A 309 -32.90 7.61 20.29
C PRO A 309 -32.51 7.99 18.85
N GLU A 310 -31.59 8.94 18.69
CA GLU A 310 -31.00 9.38 17.42
C GLU A 310 -30.02 8.36 16.81
N LEU A 311 -29.70 7.27 17.53
CA LEU A 311 -28.74 6.25 17.06
C LEU A 311 -29.37 5.45 15.92
N SER A 312 -28.95 5.79 14.71
CA SER A 312 -29.22 4.98 13.52
C SER A 312 -27.93 4.72 12.75
N LEU A 313 -27.76 3.48 12.30
CA LEU A 313 -26.73 3.10 11.34
C LEU A 313 -27.32 2.84 9.94
N SER A 314 -28.55 3.28 9.67
CA SER A 314 -29.18 3.14 8.34
C SER A 314 -28.63 4.14 7.31
N ALA A 315 -28.03 5.24 7.78
CA ALA A 315 -27.48 6.26 6.90
C ALA A 315 -26.33 5.69 6.04
N PRO A 316 -26.24 6.09 4.75
CA PRO A 316 -25.21 5.60 3.84
C PRO A 316 -23.78 5.74 4.37
N ASP A 317 -23.52 6.72 5.23
CA ASP A 317 -22.19 7.01 5.78
C ASP A 317 -21.62 5.91 6.69
N TRP A 318 -22.49 5.06 7.26
CA TRP A 318 -22.06 3.98 8.16
C TRP A 318 -21.70 2.69 7.41
N ILE A 319 -22.31 2.42 6.26
CA ILE A 319 -22.05 1.18 5.50
C ILE A 319 -20.56 1.03 5.17
N PRO A 320 -19.85 2.04 4.63
CA PRO A 320 -18.42 1.92 4.34
C PRO A 320 -17.56 1.68 5.59
N PHE A 321 -17.90 2.32 6.72
CA PHE A 321 -17.18 2.11 7.97
C PHE A 321 -17.39 0.69 8.51
N ILE A 322 -18.61 0.16 8.48
CA ILE A 322 -18.87 -1.25 8.82
C ILE A 322 -18.08 -2.16 7.87
N ALA A 323 -18.08 -1.83 6.57
CA ALA A 323 -17.49 -2.68 5.54
C ALA A 323 -15.97 -2.75 5.54
N HIS A 324 -15.30 -1.63 5.82
CA HIS A 324 -13.85 -1.52 5.73
C HIS A 324 -13.16 -1.44 7.10
N TYR A 325 -13.86 -1.07 8.17
CA TYR A 325 -13.30 -1.06 9.52
C TYR A 325 -13.76 -2.26 10.33
N CYS A 326 -15.07 -2.41 10.56
CA CYS A 326 -15.60 -3.44 11.46
C CYS A 326 -15.29 -4.85 10.96
N ARG A 327 -15.47 -5.09 9.64
CA ARG A 327 -15.09 -6.34 9.00
C ARG A 327 -13.61 -6.66 9.16
N THR A 328 -12.73 -5.68 8.96
CA THR A 328 -11.28 -5.88 9.13
C THR A 328 -10.94 -6.28 10.56
N MET A 329 -11.58 -5.66 11.57
CA MET A 329 -11.37 -6.03 12.98
C MET A 329 -11.90 -7.42 13.31
N LEU A 330 -13.06 -7.80 12.77
CA LEU A 330 -13.62 -9.15 12.90
C LEU A 330 -12.67 -10.20 12.30
N MET A 331 -12.20 -9.97 11.08
CA MET A 331 -11.29 -10.87 10.38
C MET A 331 -9.92 -10.98 11.04
N LEU A 332 -9.40 -9.88 11.59
CA LEU A 332 -8.16 -9.90 12.39
C LEU A 332 -8.37 -10.70 13.70
N GLY A 333 -9.53 -10.56 14.34
CA GLY A 333 -9.91 -11.32 15.53
C GLY A 333 -9.99 -12.82 15.25
N ASP A 334 -10.66 -13.22 14.17
CA ASP A 334 -10.71 -14.61 13.70
C ASP A 334 -9.31 -15.17 13.42
N HIS A 335 -8.50 -14.45 12.63
CA HIS A 335 -7.14 -14.87 12.32
C HIS A 335 -6.26 -15.03 13.57
N PHE A 336 -6.34 -14.08 14.51
CA PHE A 336 -5.60 -14.12 15.76
C PHE A 336 -5.94 -15.35 16.59
N VAL A 337 -7.23 -15.59 16.82
CA VAL A 337 -7.71 -16.70 17.64
C VAL A 337 -7.44 -18.04 16.96
N SER A 338 -7.64 -18.12 15.65
CA SER A 338 -7.30 -19.30 14.85
C SER A 338 -5.81 -19.66 14.95
N ASN A 339 -4.91 -18.67 14.88
CA ASN A 339 -3.47 -18.88 15.05
C ASN A 339 -3.09 -19.31 16.48
N GLN A 340 -3.76 -18.78 17.50
CA GLN A 340 -3.55 -19.22 18.90
C GLN A 340 -4.02 -20.66 19.11
N ASN A 341 -5.22 -20.98 18.64
CA ASN A 341 -5.84 -22.28 18.81
C ASN A 341 -5.04 -23.40 18.12
N THR A 342 -4.29 -23.09 17.05
CA THR A 342 -3.52 -24.06 16.26
C THR A 342 -2.10 -24.30 16.77
N GLN A 343 -1.69 -23.68 17.88
CA GLN A 343 -0.37 -23.89 18.48
C GLN A 343 -0.22 -25.28 19.13
N GLN A 344 -1.30 -25.84 19.68
CA GLN A 344 -1.28 -27.08 20.43
C GLN A 344 -2.52 -27.95 20.13
N CYS A 345 -2.35 -29.27 20.13
CA CYS A 345 -3.48 -30.18 19.97
C CYS A 345 -4.40 -30.10 21.19
N PHE A 346 -5.69 -30.21 20.96
CA PHE A 346 -6.68 -30.35 22.02
C PHE A 346 -6.40 -31.64 22.83
N GLN A 347 -6.27 -31.51 24.15
CA GLN A 347 -5.89 -32.63 25.03
C GLN A 347 -7.09 -33.40 25.62
N GLY A 348 -8.32 -33.07 25.19
CA GLY A 348 -9.56 -33.67 25.70
C GLY A 348 -10.17 -32.87 26.85
N ASP A 349 -11.51 -32.83 26.91
CA ASP A 349 -12.23 -32.37 28.10
C ASP A 349 -12.73 -33.59 28.87
N LYS A 350 -12.17 -33.81 30.08
CA LYS A 350 -12.54 -34.95 30.95
C LYS A 350 -13.98 -34.88 31.47
N LYS A 351 -14.67 -33.75 31.28
CA LYS A 351 -16.06 -33.53 31.72
C LYS A 351 -17.10 -33.66 30.61
N ALA A 352 -16.69 -33.79 29.35
CA ALA A 352 -17.62 -33.89 28.24
C ALA A 352 -18.21 -35.30 28.15
N GLU A 353 -19.53 -35.43 28.38
CA GLU A 353 -20.26 -36.71 28.29
C GLU A 353 -20.62 -37.08 26.84
N LYS A 354 -20.52 -36.12 25.90
CA LYS A 354 -20.88 -36.27 24.48
C LYS A 354 -19.77 -35.72 23.57
N PRO A 355 -19.75 -36.09 22.27
CA PRO A 355 -18.73 -35.62 21.33
C PRO A 355 -18.88 -34.11 21.04
N LEU A 356 -17.77 -33.37 21.10
CA LEU A 356 -17.74 -31.92 20.92
C LEU A 356 -17.72 -31.50 19.43
N TYR A 357 -18.07 -30.25 19.18
CA TYR A 357 -17.84 -29.56 17.90
C TYR A 357 -16.50 -28.83 17.91
N PHE A 358 -15.75 -28.93 16.82
CA PHE A 358 -14.45 -28.28 16.65
C PHE A 358 -14.52 -27.19 15.59
N ALA A 359 -13.77 -26.10 15.78
CA ALA A 359 -13.65 -25.02 14.79
C ALA A 359 -12.53 -25.27 13.78
N ASN A 360 -11.44 -25.90 14.23
CA ASN A 360 -10.20 -26.03 13.47
C ASN A 360 -9.38 -27.28 13.85
N THR A 361 -8.43 -27.63 12.99
CA THR A 361 -7.50 -28.76 13.14
C THR A 361 -6.06 -28.33 12.87
N ILE A 362 -5.11 -29.04 13.46
CA ILE A 362 -3.67 -28.92 13.14
C ILE A 362 -3.35 -29.95 12.07
N ARG A 363 -3.43 -29.54 10.80
CA ARG A 363 -3.24 -30.45 9.65
C ARG A 363 -1.95 -31.25 9.72
N ALA A 364 -0.84 -30.61 10.10
CA ALA A 364 0.46 -31.26 10.21
C ALA A 364 0.51 -32.41 11.24
N LYS A 365 -0.34 -32.35 12.27
CA LYS A 365 -0.41 -33.35 13.35
C LYS A 365 -1.64 -34.26 13.25
N GLY A 366 -2.54 -34.02 12.29
CA GLY A 366 -3.79 -34.76 12.16
C GLY A 366 -4.72 -34.68 13.37
N CYS A 367 -4.58 -33.65 14.22
CA CYS A 367 -5.31 -33.52 15.49
C CYS A 367 -6.28 -32.33 15.48
N MET A 368 -7.29 -32.36 16.35
CA MET A 368 -8.17 -31.22 16.61
C MET A 368 -7.43 -30.12 17.39
N ALA A 369 -7.72 -28.85 17.09
CA ALA A 369 -7.06 -27.70 17.73
C ALA A 369 -7.89 -27.11 18.88
N ALA A 370 -9.06 -26.53 18.56
CA ALA A 370 -9.94 -25.93 19.56
C ALA A 370 -11.42 -26.23 19.29
N THR A 371 -12.20 -26.28 20.37
CA THR A 371 -13.65 -26.43 20.28
C THR A 371 -14.27 -25.21 19.61
N LEU A 372 -15.42 -25.39 18.98
CA LEU A 372 -16.13 -24.30 18.32
C LEU A 372 -16.61 -23.24 19.33
N ASN A 373 -16.96 -23.65 20.55
CA ASN A 373 -17.27 -22.70 21.63
C ASN A 373 -16.05 -21.84 21.99
N GLU A 374 -14.90 -22.43 22.31
CA GLU A 374 -13.66 -21.68 22.62
C GLU A 374 -13.29 -20.69 21.53
N HIS A 375 -13.42 -21.11 20.26
CA HIS A 375 -13.15 -20.26 19.12
C HIS A 375 -14.10 -19.05 19.04
N LEU A 376 -15.43 -19.25 19.03
CA LEU A 376 -16.41 -18.16 18.96
C LEU A 376 -16.24 -17.17 20.13
N ARG A 377 -15.96 -17.69 21.34
CA ARG A 377 -15.69 -16.89 22.53
C ARG A 377 -14.44 -16.01 22.36
N GLY A 378 -13.36 -16.60 21.86
CA GLY A 378 -12.13 -15.90 21.56
C GLY A 378 -12.36 -14.80 20.53
N VAL A 379 -13.00 -15.12 19.41
CA VAL A 379 -13.19 -14.18 18.29
C VAL A 379 -14.08 -13.01 18.70
N GLY A 380 -15.18 -13.25 19.41
CA GLY A 380 -16.05 -12.18 19.92
C GLY A 380 -15.30 -11.20 20.84
N LYS A 381 -14.48 -11.72 21.76
CA LYS A 381 -13.67 -10.90 22.67
C LYS A 381 -12.59 -10.11 21.93
N GLU A 382 -11.81 -10.79 21.10
CA GLU A 382 -10.64 -10.18 20.47
C GLU A 382 -11.02 -9.20 19.37
N SER A 383 -12.11 -9.45 18.62
CA SER A 383 -12.63 -8.49 17.63
C SER A 383 -13.02 -7.15 18.28
N GLY A 384 -13.64 -7.19 19.46
CA GLY A 384 -13.96 -5.98 20.23
C GLY A 384 -12.72 -5.27 20.80
N SER A 385 -11.71 -6.05 21.22
CA SER A 385 -10.43 -5.51 21.67
C SER A 385 -9.68 -4.81 20.53
N LEU A 386 -9.57 -5.46 19.38
CA LEU A 386 -8.97 -4.94 18.17
C LEU A 386 -9.72 -3.73 17.63
N PHE A 387 -11.06 -3.71 17.69
CA PHE A 387 -11.86 -2.54 17.35
C PHE A 387 -11.45 -1.32 18.17
N ARG A 388 -11.36 -1.45 19.50
CA ARG A 388 -10.94 -0.34 20.39
C ARG A 388 -9.51 0.09 20.11
N LEU A 389 -8.64 -0.89 19.89
CA LEU A 389 -7.24 -0.65 19.57
C LEU A 389 -7.10 0.09 18.24
N GLY A 390 -7.83 -0.30 17.21
CA GLY A 390 -7.83 0.31 15.88
C GLY A 390 -8.15 1.81 15.93
N LEU A 391 -9.09 2.22 16.80
CA LEU A 391 -9.47 3.63 16.96
C LEU A 391 -8.35 4.47 17.59
N ARG A 392 -7.42 3.83 18.30
CA ARG A 392 -6.26 4.44 18.97
C ARG A 392 -4.94 4.04 18.32
N LEU A 393 -5.00 3.41 17.15
CA LEU A 393 -3.84 2.76 16.58
C LEU A 393 -2.80 3.80 16.12
N LEU A 394 -3.27 4.96 15.66
CA LEU A 394 -2.42 6.10 15.32
C LEU A 394 -1.58 6.59 16.52
N ASP A 395 -2.17 6.59 17.72
CA ASP A 395 -1.49 7.08 18.94
C ASP A 395 -0.43 6.09 19.44
N THR A 396 -0.66 4.80 19.17
CA THR A 396 0.20 3.71 19.65
C THR A 396 1.32 3.35 18.69
N LEU A 397 1.11 3.45 17.36
CA LEU A 397 2.11 3.08 16.36
C LEU A 397 3.23 4.12 16.20
N PRO A 398 4.49 3.73 15.95
CA PRO A 398 5.62 4.66 15.91
C PRO A 398 5.43 5.80 14.90
N GLY A 399 5.74 7.03 15.27
CA GLY A 399 5.70 8.16 14.33
C GLY A 399 6.92 9.04 14.49
N ILE A 400 7.23 9.82 13.47
CA ILE A 400 8.32 10.79 13.56
C ILE A 400 7.75 12.08 14.15
N THR A 401 8.25 12.49 15.30
CA THR A 401 7.90 13.80 15.89
C THR A 401 8.73 14.91 15.23
N PRO A 402 8.32 16.18 15.32
CA PRO A 402 9.02 17.28 14.67
C PRO A 402 10.47 17.44 15.14
N GLU A 403 10.77 17.02 16.38
CA GLU A 403 12.11 17.06 16.97
C GLU A 403 13.01 15.94 16.45
N ALA A 404 12.42 14.80 16.09
CA ALA A 404 13.14 13.65 15.53
C ALA A 404 13.37 13.78 14.01
N LEU A 405 12.77 14.80 13.37
CA LEU A 405 13.03 15.07 11.95
C LEU A 405 14.45 15.57 11.73
N PRO A 406 15.15 15.04 10.71
CA PRO A 406 16.39 15.62 10.23
C PRO A 406 16.23 17.09 9.83
N ASP A 407 17.29 17.88 9.98
CA ASP A 407 17.30 19.31 9.64
C ASP A 407 16.84 19.58 8.19
N GLY A 408 17.18 18.70 7.25
CA GLY A 408 16.79 18.82 5.84
C GLY A 408 15.27 18.73 5.58
N LEU A 409 14.51 18.14 6.51
CA LEU A 409 13.04 18.09 6.48
C LEU A 409 12.40 19.15 7.39
N ARG A 410 13.08 19.52 8.46
CA ARG A 410 12.58 20.47 9.47
C ARG A 410 12.75 21.93 9.06
N GLN A 411 13.91 22.26 8.50
CA GLN A 411 14.27 23.64 8.19
C GLN A 411 13.62 24.12 6.89
N ILE A 412 13.15 25.36 6.91
CA ILE A 412 12.74 26.10 5.72
C ILE A 412 13.88 27.07 5.42
N HIS A 413 14.65 26.77 4.38
CA HIS A 413 15.75 27.60 3.92
C HIS A 413 15.18 28.73 3.07
N LYS A 414 15.38 29.98 3.48
CA LYS A 414 14.95 31.16 2.71
C LYS A 414 15.95 31.54 1.61
N GLN A 415 16.59 30.56 0.99
CA GLN A 415 17.52 30.78 -0.11
C GLN A 415 16.72 30.84 -1.42
N THR A 416 16.28 32.05 -1.79
CA THR A 416 15.45 32.30 -2.97
C THR A 416 16.13 31.93 -4.29
N ASP A 417 17.46 31.90 -4.31
CA ASP A 417 18.25 31.65 -5.51
C ASP A 417 18.43 30.14 -5.82
N SER A 418 17.98 29.27 -4.90
CA SER A 418 18.02 27.82 -5.09
C SER A 418 16.94 27.36 -6.07
N PRO A 419 17.25 26.45 -7.02
CA PRO A 419 16.22 25.85 -7.89
C PRO A 419 15.19 25.00 -7.12
N PHE A 420 15.46 24.71 -5.83
CA PHE A 420 14.55 23.98 -4.94
C PHE A 420 13.80 24.89 -3.95
N TYR A 421 13.95 26.22 -4.05
CA TYR A 421 13.28 27.19 -3.17
C TYR A 421 11.75 27.04 -3.13
N TRP A 422 11.14 26.59 -4.23
CA TRP A 422 9.70 26.35 -4.29
C TRP A 422 9.20 25.38 -3.21
N GLN A 423 10.05 24.44 -2.78
CA GLN A 423 9.73 23.49 -1.71
C GLN A 423 9.63 24.20 -0.35
N ASP A 424 10.51 25.18 -0.11
CA ASP A 424 10.50 26.01 1.09
C ASP A 424 9.25 26.89 1.17
N ASP A 425 8.91 27.55 0.06
CA ASP A 425 7.69 28.34 -0.08
C ASP A 425 6.43 27.47 0.12
N ALA A 426 6.39 26.28 -0.50
CA ALA A 426 5.29 25.34 -0.35
C ALA A 426 5.11 24.88 1.11
N CYS A 427 6.21 24.59 1.82
CA CYS A 427 6.17 24.28 3.24
C CYS A 427 5.68 25.45 4.09
N GLN A 428 6.11 26.68 3.76
CA GLN A 428 5.66 27.88 4.46
C GLN A 428 4.15 28.10 4.29
N LYS A 429 3.60 27.89 3.09
CA LYS A 429 2.17 28.00 2.83
C LYS A 429 1.32 27.01 3.63
N ILE A 430 1.83 25.80 3.87
CA ILE A 430 1.18 24.86 4.79
C ILE A 430 1.26 25.38 6.24
N LYS A 431 2.45 25.83 6.67
CA LYS A 431 2.64 26.38 8.03
C LYS A 431 1.72 27.56 8.33
N ASP A 432 1.49 28.44 7.36
CA ASP A 432 0.61 29.60 7.51
C ASP A 432 -0.85 29.20 7.80
N ARG A 433 -1.24 27.97 7.46
CA ARG A 433 -2.58 27.38 7.72
C ARG A 433 -2.65 26.57 9.01
N VAL A 434 -1.57 26.42 9.77
CA VAL A 434 -1.58 25.70 11.06
C VAL A 434 -2.54 26.36 12.04
N LYS A 435 -2.55 27.69 12.11
CA LYS A 435 -3.51 28.47 12.90
C LYS A 435 -4.97 28.30 12.46
N ASP A 436 -5.19 27.89 11.21
CA ASP A 436 -6.51 27.67 10.62
C ASP A 436 -6.98 26.21 10.80
N GLY A 437 -6.20 25.37 11.50
CA GLY A 437 -6.57 23.98 11.82
C GLY A 437 -6.24 22.94 10.74
N ILE A 438 -5.31 23.23 9.81
CA ILE A 438 -4.95 22.30 8.72
C ILE A 438 -4.45 20.93 9.21
N GLN A 439 -3.84 20.87 10.39
CA GLN A 439 -3.29 19.63 10.95
C GLN A 439 -4.38 18.68 11.47
N ASP A 440 -5.52 19.22 11.90
CA ASP A 440 -6.67 18.47 12.41
C ASP A 440 -7.76 18.24 11.34
N SER A 441 -7.60 18.89 10.17
CA SER A 441 -8.51 18.82 9.03
C SER A 441 -8.06 17.79 7.99
N GLY A 442 -8.96 17.50 7.05
CA GLY A 442 -8.63 16.74 5.85
C GLY A 442 -7.69 17.54 4.96
N PHE A 443 -6.81 16.86 4.24
CA PHE A 443 -5.91 17.50 3.28
C PHE A 443 -5.79 16.70 2.00
N PHE A 444 -5.91 17.39 0.87
CA PHE A 444 -5.67 16.85 -0.47
C PHE A 444 -4.72 17.78 -1.23
N GLY A 445 -3.49 17.34 -1.47
CA GLY A 445 -2.48 18.12 -2.17
C GLY A 445 -2.18 17.60 -3.57
N ILE A 446 -1.77 18.49 -4.47
CA ILE A 446 -1.22 18.16 -5.78
C ILE A 446 0.13 18.87 -5.96
N VAL A 447 1.17 18.09 -6.22
CA VAL A 447 2.49 18.57 -6.64
C VAL A 447 2.53 18.53 -8.18
N LEU A 448 2.43 19.71 -8.80
CA LEU A 448 2.44 19.95 -10.24
C LEU A 448 3.85 20.33 -10.77
N ALA A 449 4.89 20.12 -9.97
CA ALA A 449 6.26 20.49 -10.32
C ALA A 449 6.81 19.66 -11.49
N ARG A 450 7.67 20.26 -12.33
CA ARG A 450 8.25 19.59 -13.51
C ARG A 450 9.15 18.43 -13.13
N THR A 451 9.36 17.51 -14.06
CA THR A 451 10.30 16.38 -13.88
C THR A 451 11.70 16.91 -13.59
N GLY A 452 12.32 16.47 -12.50
CA GLY A 452 13.63 16.95 -12.03
C GLY A 452 13.59 18.10 -11.01
N ALA A 453 12.42 18.66 -10.69
CA ALA A 453 12.30 19.71 -9.65
C ALA A 453 12.44 19.21 -8.20
N GLY A 454 12.77 17.93 -7.99
CA GLY A 454 12.90 17.32 -6.66
C GLY A 454 11.56 16.97 -6.00
N LYS A 455 10.55 16.49 -6.76
CA LYS A 455 9.23 16.10 -6.24
C LYS A 455 9.30 15.13 -5.06
N THR A 456 10.13 14.09 -5.15
CA THR A 456 10.26 13.05 -4.12
C THR A 456 10.65 13.65 -2.75
N ARG A 457 11.62 14.58 -2.75
CA ARG A 457 12.01 15.35 -1.57
C ARG A 457 10.90 16.29 -1.11
N ALA A 458 10.27 17.00 -2.03
CA ALA A 458 9.17 17.92 -1.72
C ALA A 458 8.03 17.18 -0.98
N CYS A 459 7.63 16.00 -1.44
CA CYS A 459 6.59 15.19 -0.79
C CYS A 459 6.91 14.94 0.70
N ALA A 460 8.14 14.51 1.02
CA ALA A 460 8.53 14.30 2.41
C ALA A 460 8.46 15.59 3.24
N ARG A 461 8.93 16.72 2.68
CA ARG A 461 8.92 18.02 3.36
C ARG A 461 7.49 18.53 3.61
N LEU A 462 6.61 18.40 2.63
CA LEU A 462 5.20 18.81 2.74
C LEU A 462 4.45 17.95 3.75
N MET A 463 4.60 16.61 3.67
CA MET A 463 4.01 15.68 4.64
C MET A 463 4.48 15.97 6.06
N ALA A 464 5.72 16.41 6.23
CA ALA A 464 6.25 16.79 7.54
C ALA A 464 5.59 18.03 8.15
N GLN A 465 4.94 18.89 7.36
CA GLN A 465 4.22 20.07 7.87
C GLN A 465 2.75 19.77 8.19
N LEU A 466 2.20 18.70 7.62
CA LEU A 466 0.77 18.41 7.68
C LEU A 466 0.34 17.70 8.96
N SER A 467 1.24 16.98 9.64
CA SER A 467 0.90 16.25 10.86
C SER A 467 1.96 16.48 11.94
N PRO A 468 1.57 16.69 13.21
CA PRO A 468 2.52 16.75 14.33
C PRO A 468 3.22 15.41 14.56
N ARG A 469 2.61 14.29 14.14
CA ARG A 469 3.22 12.95 14.18
C ARG A 469 3.19 12.36 12.78
N ILE A 470 4.35 12.27 12.16
CA ILE A 470 4.45 11.92 10.75
C ILE A 470 4.40 10.42 10.59
N ARG A 471 3.38 9.97 9.86
CA ARG A 471 3.22 8.61 9.38
C ARG A 471 2.56 8.64 8.00
N TYR A 472 3.27 8.21 6.96
CA TYR A 472 2.69 8.16 5.62
C TYR A 472 3.27 7.00 4.80
N ASN A 473 2.57 6.63 3.74
CA ASN A 473 3.07 5.73 2.72
C ASN A 473 3.37 6.51 1.44
N LEU A 474 4.59 6.37 0.90
CA LEU A 474 4.94 6.76 -0.46
C LEU A 474 4.72 5.56 -1.37
N ALA A 475 3.62 5.60 -2.11
CA ALA A 475 3.21 4.55 -3.05
C ALA A 475 3.67 4.89 -4.46
N LEU A 476 4.44 3.96 -5.05
CA LEU A 476 5.10 4.13 -6.34
C LEU A 476 4.64 3.05 -7.35
N GLY A 477 4.70 3.38 -8.65
CA GLY A 477 4.35 2.44 -9.72
C GLY A 477 5.42 1.43 -10.09
N LEU A 478 6.68 1.68 -9.75
CA LEU A 478 7.81 0.83 -10.14
C LEU A 478 8.66 0.39 -8.95
N ARG A 479 9.10 -0.88 -9.01
CA ARG A 479 9.96 -1.50 -7.97
C ARG A 479 11.32 -0.82 -7.86
N THR A 480 11.93 -0.43 -8.98
CA THR A 480 13.23 0.27 -9.01
C THR A 480 13.13 1.66 -8.38
N LEU A 481 12.08 2.42 -8.71
CA LEU A 481 11.78 3.71 -8.08
C LEU A 481 11.60 3.60 -6.57
N THR A 482 11.07 2.48 -6.10
CA THR A 482 10.85 2.20 -4.67
C THR A 482 12.18 2.13 -3.92
N LEU A 483 13.17 1.42 -4.46
CA LEU A 483 14.52 1.33 -3.89
C LEU A 483 15.26 2.67 -3.96
N GLN A 484 15.22 3.34 -5.12
CA GLN A 484 15.84 4.65 -5.30
C GLN A 484 15.27 5.71 -4.35
N SER A 485 13.94 5.79 -4.21
CA SER A 485 13.31 6.73 -3.27
C SER A 485 13.67 6.40 -1.82
N GLY A 486 13.80 5.11 -1.50
CA GLY A 486 14.30 4.64 -0.20
C GLY A 486 15.71 5.13 0.11
N THR A 487 16.63 4.97 -0.83
CA THR A 487 17.99 5.51 -0.72
C THR A 487 17.99 7.02 -0.61
N ALA A 488 17.26 7.74 -1.46
CA ALA A 488 17.18 9.21 -1.40
C ALA A 488 16.66 9.72 -0.05
N TYR A 489 15.66 9.04 0.53
CA TYR A 489 15.14 9.43 1.85
C TYR A 489 16.15 9.19 2.98
N ARG A 490 16.97 8.15 2.89
CA ARG A 490 18.02 7.87 3.88
C ARG A 490 19.23 8.80 3.72
N GLU A 491 19.78 8.88 2.52
CA GLU A 491 21.05 9.56 2.25
C GLU A 491 20.88 11.08 2.09
N GLU A 492 19.86 11.54 1.36
CA GLU A 492 19.68 12.98 1.09
C GLU A 492 18.86 13.69 2.16
N LEU A 493 17.85 13.02 2.72
CA LEU A 493 16.96 13.60 3.75
C LEU A 493 17.41 13.26 5.17
N GLY A 494 18.38 12.36 5.34
CA GLY A 494 18.95 12.00 6.63
C GLY A 494 18.04 11.15 7.52
N LEU A 495 17.00 10.52 6.96
CA LEU A 495 16.13 9.62 7.73
C LEU A 495 16.87 8.32 8.05
N ASN A 496 16.79 7.86 9.29
CA ASN A 496 17.39 6.58 9.67
C ASN A 496 16.46 5.38 9.38
N GLU A 497 16.99 4.17 9.49
CA GLU A 497 16.26 2.92 9.23
C GLU A 497 15.05 2.67 10.16
N ALA A 498 15.00 3.33 11.32
CA ALA A 498 13.85 3.25 12.22
C ALA A 498 12.72 4.21 11.80
N GLN A 499 13.02 5.20 10.94
CA GLN A 499 12.10 6.23 10.50
C GLN A 499 11.51 5.95 9.11
N VAL A 500 12.32 5.38 8.21
CA VAL A 500 11.91 5.04 6.84
C VAL A 500 12.21 3.57 6.55
N SER A 501 11.29 2.92 5.85
CA SER A 501 11.47 1.54 5.40
C SER A 501 10.97 1.34 3.98
N THR A 502 11.59 0.42 3.27
CA THR A 502 11.37 0.19 1.85
C THR A 502 10.90 -1.24 1.63
N LEU A 503 9.75 -1.39 0.98
CA LEU A 503 9.11 -2.69 0.79
C LEU A 503 8.93 -2.97 -0.71
N VAL A 504 9.66 -3.96 -1.22
CA VAL A 504 9.79 -4.25 -2.65
C VAL A 504 9.43 -5.70 -2.95
N GLY A 505 8.57 -5.92 -3.93
CA GLY A 505 8.05 -7.25 -4.27
C GLY A 505 9.04 -8.24 -4.90
N SER A 506 10.35 -7.98 -4.93
CA SER A 506 11.34 -8.86 -5.58
C SER A 506 12.72 -8.83 -4.89
N GLU A 507 13.15 -9.98 -4.37
CA GLU A 507 14.49 -10.18 -3.77
C GLU A 507 15.63 -9.95 -4.76
N LEU A 508 15.44 -10.37 -6.01
CA LEU A 508 16.40 -10.11 -7.07
C LEU A 508 16.58 -8.60 -7.31
N ALA A 509 15.50 -7.82 -7.27
CA ALA A 509 15.59 -6.37 -7.45
C ALA A 509 16.35 -5.69 -6.29
N ARG A 510 16.16 -6.17 -5.05
CA ARG A 510 16.89 -5.68 -3.87
C ARG A 510 18.39 -5.98 -3.99
N ARG A 511 18.77 -7.24 -4.22
CA ARG A 511 20.19 -7.64 -4.36
C ARG A 511 20.91 -6.88 -5.46
N LEU A 512 20.25 -6.67 -6.60
CA LEU A 512 20.82 -5.90 -7.70
C LEU A 512 21.05 -4.44 -7.28
N HIS A 513 20.12 -3.82 -6.56
CA HIS A 513 20.30 -2.46 -6.03
C HIS A 513 21.45 -2.37 -5.01
N GLU A 514 21.59 -3.35 -4.13
CA GLU A 514 22.71 -3.45 -3.17
C GLU A 514 24.06 -3.52 -3.89
N ILE A 515 24.18 -4.38 -4.90
CA ILE A 515 25.38 -4.46 -5.75
C ILE A 515 25.68 -3.09 -6.38
N ASN A 516 24.66 -2.32 -6.78
CA ASN A 516 24.87 -0.98 -7.34
C ASN A 516 25.46 -0.01 -6.30
N LEU A 517 24.94 -0.03 -5.08
CA LEU A 517 25.44 0.78 -3.96
C LEU A 517 26.88 0.38 -3.56
N GLU A 518 27.19 -0.92 -3.54
CA GLU A 518 28.53 -1.43 -3.22
C GLU A 518 29.58 -0.94 -4.24
N THR A 519 29.26 -0.98 -5.54
CA THR A 519 30.15 -0.37 -6.57
C THR A 519 30.31 1.15 -6.46
N SER A 520 29.44 1.82 -5.69
CA SER A 520 29.47 3.27 -5.45
C SER A 520 30.18 3.67 -4.14
N GLY A 521 30.68 2.69 -3.37
CA GLY A 521 31.54 2.93 -2.20
C GLY A 521 30.92 2.73 -0.82
N SER A 522 30.10 1.70 -0.59
CA SER A 522 29.73 1.26 0.76
C SER A 522 29.51 -0.26 0.81
N GLU A 523 30.39 -0.98 1.50
CA GLU A 523 30.30 -2.43 1.72
C GLU A 523 29.26 -2.77 2.81
N SER A 524 28.33 -3.70 2.54
CA SER A 524 27.75 -4.53 3.61
C SER A 524 27.09 -5.81 3.08
N ALA A 525 27.55 -6.94 3.64
CA ALA A 525 27.33 -8.34 3.33
C ALA A 525 25.90 -8.85 3.03
N THR A 526 25.87 -9.80 2.10
CA THR A 526 24.74 -10.64 1.65
C THR A 526 24.30 -11.73 2.63
N SER A 527 23.02 -12.12 2.59
CA SER A 527 22.56 -13.44 3.05
C SER A 527 21.57 -14.09 2.07
N ASP A 528 21.76 -15.40 1.87
CA ASP A 528 20.99 -16.26 0.98
C ASP A 528 19.69 -16.79 1.56
N ASN A 529 18.57 -16.55 0.85
CA ASN A 529 17.41 -17.44 0.75
C ASN A 529 16.49 -16.98 -0.39
N ILE A 530 16.45 -17.79 -1.46
CA ILE A 530 15.63 -17.57 -2.64
C ILE A 530 14.30 -18.28 -2.40
N GLU A 531 13.35 -17.54 -1.84
CA GLU A 531 11.90 -17.63 -2.07
C GLU A 531 11.16 -16.81 -1.01
N ASP A 532 11.32 -15.49 -1.06
CA ASP A 532 10.37 -14.58 -0.42
C ASP A 532 10.61 -13.12 -0.88
N HIS A 533 9.55 -12.31 -1.03
CA HIS A 533 9.66 -10.86 -1.32
C HIS A 533 10.71 -10.14 -0.44
N ALA A 534 11.53 -9.28 -1.02
CA ALA A 534 12.62 -8.56 -0.34
C ALA A 534 12.12 -7.52 0.67
N ILE A 535 12.89 -7.29 1.73
CA ILE A 535 12.70 -6.22 2.71
C ILE A 535 14.01 -5.44 2.84
N ASP A 536 13.95 -4.11 2.80
CA ASP A 536 15.07 -3.23 3.17
C ASP A 536 14.58 -2.26 4.26
N GLY A 537 15.10 -2.43 5.48
CA GLY A 537 14.73 -1.66 6.67
C GLY A 537 13.97 -2.46 7.75
N LEU A 538 14.25 -2.07 9.01
CA LEU A 538 13.80 -2.63 10.29
C LEU A 538 14.26 -4.08 10.56
N GLU A 539 15.57 -4.26 10.79
CA GLU A 539 16.03 -5.33 11.68
C GLU A 539 15.57 -5.05 13.12
N ASP A 540 14.45 -5.66 13.52
CA ASP A 540 14.00 -5.77 14.91
C ASP A 540 14.23 -4.50 15.76
N VAL A 541 13.51 -3.42 15.43
CA VAL A 541 13.23 -2.42 16.45
C VAL A 541 12.15 -3.00 17.34
N ASP A 542 12.48 -3.13 18.62
CA ASP A 542 11.58 -3.53 19.69
C ASP A 542 10.56 -2.39 19.89
N LEU A 543 9.52 -2.44 19.07
CA LEU A 543 8.40 -1.53 19.13
C LEU A 543 7.39 -2.10 20.11
N ASP A 544 6.97 -1.27 21.07
CA ASP A 544 5.84 -1.54 21.98
C ASP A 544 4.54 -1.57 21.17
N LEU A 545 4.40 -2.62 20.35
CA LEU A 545 3.15 -2.95 19.72
C LEU A 545 2.19 -3.44 20.80
N PRO A 546 0.89 -3.14 20.68
CA PRO A 546 -0.14 -3.78 21.48
C PRO A 546 0.04 -5.31 21.44
N PRO A 547 -0.10 -6.04 22.57
CA PRO A 547 0.20 -7.48 22.64
C PRO A 547 -0.48 -8.32 21.56
N GLN A 548 -1.71 -7.98 21.18
CA GLN A 548 -2.44 -8.63 20.09
C GLN A 548 -1.72 -8.50 18.75
N LEU A 549 -1.31 -7.29 18.38
CA LEU A 549 -0.57 -7.04 17.14
C LEU A 549 0.82 -7.65 17.21
N GLN A 550 1.50 -7.57 18.36
CA GLN A 550 2.81 -8.19 18.53
C GLN A 550 2.71 -9.69 18.24
N THR A 551 1.71 -10.38 18.80
CA THR A 551 1.49 -11.81 18.58
C THR A 551 1.10 -12.12 17.13
N LEU A 552 0.23 -11.32 16.49
CA LEU A 552 -0.13 -11.49 15.08
C LEU A 552 1.09 -11.34 14.14
N LEU A 553 2.05 -10.51 14.53
CA LEU A 553 3.19 -10.12 13.72
C LEU A 553 4.49 -10.84 14.08
N GLN A 554 4.48 -11.66 15.13
CA GLN A 554 5.66 -12.36 15.67
C GLN A 554 6.39 -13.18 14.60
N THR A 555 5.64 -13.82 13.70
CA THR A 555 6.18 -14.67 12.63
C THR A 555 6.05 -14.04 11.24
N GLU A 556 5.70 -12.75 11.16
CA GLU A 556 5.35 -12.07 9.90
C GLU A 556 6.10 -10.73 9.75
N PRO A 557 7.44 -10.75 9.60
CA PRO A 557 8.28 -9.53 9.61
C PRO A 557 7.85 -8.50 8.55
N LYS A 558 7.40 -8.95 7.37
CA LYS A 558 6.88 -8.09 6.29
C LYS A 558 5.65 -7.30 6.72
N LYS A 559 4.71 -7.98 7.39
CA LYS A 559 3.47 -7.36 7.84
C LYS A 559 3.73 -6.46 9.05
N ARG A 560 4.74 -6.80 9.86
CA ARG A 560 5.25 -5.95 10.93
C ARG A 560 5.77 -4.65 10.35
N LEU A 561 6.62 -4.72 9.33
CA LEU A 561 7.17 -3.54 8.65
C LEU A 561 6.08 -2.63 8.09
N LEU A 562 5.14 -3.22 7.35
CA LEU A 562 4.06 -2.50 6.69
C LEU A 562 3.26 -1.65 7.69
N LEU A 563 3.05 -2.15 8.91
CA LEU A 563 2.33 -1.42 9.97
C LEU A 563 3.22 -0.46 10.76
N THR A 564 4.44 -0.87 11.09
CA THR A 564 5.26 -0.17 12.07
C THR A 564 6.05 1.00 11.51
N ALA A 565 6.53 0.90 10.28
CA ALA A 565 7.36 1.94 9.65
C ALA A 565 6.65 3.30 9.69
N PRO A 566 7.23 4.36 10.28
CA PRO A 566 6.63 5.69 10.23
C PRO A 566 6.44 6.15 8.78
N ILE A 567 7.51 6.14 7.99
CA ILE A 567 7.47 6.37 6.55
C ILE A 567 7.70 5.04 5.84
N LEU A 568 6.72 4.60 5.07
CA LEU A 568 6.82 3.38 4.28
C LEU A 568 6.89 3.73 2.80
N ILE A 569 7.94 3.30 2.11
CA ILE A 569 8.09 3.44 0.67
C ILE A 569 7.81 2.07 0.07
N SER A 570 6.78 1.98 -0.77
CA SER A 570 6.35 0.70 -1.34
C SER A 570 5.77 0.86 -2.73
N THR A 571 5.68 -0.25 -3.48
CA THR A 571 4.80 -0.25 -4.64
C THR A 571 3.35 -0.12 -4.20
N VAL A 572 2.51 0.51 -5.02
CA VAL A 572 1.09 0.72 -4.68
C VAL A 572 0.32 -0.60 -4.46
N ASP A 573 0.79 -1.71 -5.06
CA ASP A 573 0.18 -3.05 -4.95
C ASP A 573 -0.03 -3.50 -3.51
N TYR A 574 0.86 -3.10 -2.59
CA TYR A 574 0.74 -3.42 -1.17
C TYR A 574 -0.48 -2.77 -0.51
N LEU A 575 -0.95 -1.65 -1.05
CA LEU A 575 -2.12 -0.92 -0.56
C LEU A 575 -3.39 -1.23 -1.36
N VAL A 576 -3.26 -1.58 -2.65
CA VAL A 576 -4.39 -1.95 -3.53
C VAL A 576 -5.27 -3.06 -2.93
N ALA A 577 -4.67 -3.98 -2.17
CA ALA A 577 -5.41 -5.04 -1.48
C ALA A 577 -6.52 -4.48 -0.56
N ALA A 578 -6.33 -3.30 0.04
CA ALA A 578 -7.35 -2.65 0.87
C ALA A 578 -8.53 -2.10 0.06
N ALA A 579 -8.30 -1.64 -1.17
CA ALA A 579 -9.35 -1.20 -2.09
C ALA A 579 -10.16 -2.37 -2.66
N ASN A 580 -9.58 -3.58 -2.70
CA ASN A 580 -10.22 -4.81 -3.17
C ASN A 580 -10.18 -5.93 -2.10
N PRO A 581 -10.95 -5.82 -0.99
CA PRO A 581 -10.81 -6.68 0.19
C PRO A 581 -11.49 -8.06 0.04
N ASN A 582 -11.27 -8.73 -1.10
CA ASN A 582 -11.88 -10.01 -1.48
C ASN A 582 -11.43 -11.19 -0.59
N ARG A 583 -10.22 -11.14 -0.02
CA ARG A 583 -9.62 -12.17 0.86
C ARG A 583 -8.79 -11.52 1.96
N SER A 584 -8.35 -12.28 2.97
CA SER A 584 -7.58 -11.82 4.15
C SER A 584 -6.26 -11.08 3.87
N ARG A 585 -5.78 -11.03 2.62
CA ARG A 585 -4.57 -10.27 2.24
C ARG A 585 -4.70 -8.76 2.50
N HIS A 586 -5.93 -8.22 2.56
CA HIS A 586 -6.17 -6.80 2.75
C HIS A 586 -5.95 -6.29 4.19
N LEU A 587 -5.98 -7.17 5.19
CA LEU A 587 -6.13 -6.73 6.60
C LEU A 587 -5.06 -5.74 7.03
N TYR A 588 -3.79 -6.04 6.73
CA TYR A 588 -2.67 -5.19 7.10
C TYR A 588 -2.58 -3.92 6.23
N ALA A 589 -2.92 -4.03 4.94
CA ALA A 589 -3.03 -2.86 4.05
C ALA A 589 -4.10 -1.88 4.55
N SER A 590 -5.25 -2.38 5.00
CA SER A 590 -6.32 -1.59 5.60
C SER A 590 -5.87 -0.93 6.90
N LEU A 591 -5.21 -1.66 7.80
CA LEU A 591 -4.63 -1.08 9.02
C LEU A 591 -3.58 0.00 8.71
N ARG A 592 -2.77 -0.17 7.65
CA ARG A 592 -1.82 0.86 7.20
C ARG A 592 -2.56 2.11 6.75
N LEU A 593 -3.56 1.99 5.88
CA LEU A 593 -4.38 3.13 5.44
C LEU A 593 -5.14 3.81 6.57
N MET A 594 -5.54 3.07 7.62
CA MET A 594 -6.17 3.67 8.79
C MET A 594 -5.20 4.52 9.62
N THR A 595 -3.89 4.31 9.49
CA THR A 595 -2.85 4.85 10.39
C THR A 595 -1.71 5.59 9.71
N SER A 596 -1.80 5.81 8.40
CA SER A 596 -0.81 6.57 7.66
C SER A 596 -1.48 7.38 6.55
N ASP A 597 -0.99 8.59 6.34
CA ASP A 597 -1.33 9.39 5.17
C ASP A 597 -0.77 8.75 3.89
N LEU A 598 -1.21 9.21 2.72
CA LEU A 598 -0.87 8.61 1.42
C LEU A 598 -0.25 9.63 0.47
N VAL A 599 0.89 9.26 -0.12
CA VAL A 599 1.50 9.96 -1.26
C VAL A 599 1.46 9.02 -2.47
N LEU A 600 0.86 9.46 -3.57
CA LEU A 600 0.85 8.74 -4.86
C LEU A 600 1.73 9.51 -5.86
N ASP A 601 2.82 8.90 -6.31
CA ASP A 601 3.70 9.50 -7.32
C ASP A 601 3.39 8.94 -8.72
N GLU A 602 3.43 9.83 -9.71
CA GLU A 602 3.16 9.54 -11.14
C GLU A 602 1.83 8.76 -11.33
N VAL A 603 0.77 9.17 -10.62
CA VAL A 603 -0.53 8.47 -10.62
C VAL A 603 -1.19 8.38 -12.01
N ASP A 604 -0.87 9.30 -12.90
CA ASP A 604 -1.31 9.33 -14.29
C ASP A 604 -0.54 8.35 -15.21
N ALA A 605 0.44 7.61 -14.68
CA ALA A 605 1.13 6.52 -15.38
C ALA A 605 0.33 5.21 -15.41
N TYR A 606 -0.70 5.09 -14.59
CA TYR A 606 -1.47 3.87 -14.40
C TYR A 606 -2.52 3.68 -15.50
N SER A 607 -2.91 2.41 -15.71
CA SER A 607 -3.99 2.09 -16.64
C SER A 607 -5.34 2.63 -16.15
N GLU A 608 -6.33 2.76 -17.04
CA GLU A 608 -7.68 3.21 -16.65
C GLU A 608 -8.31 2.34 -15.56
N GLU A 609 -8.13 1.02 -15.65
CA GLU A 609 -8.63 0.07 -14.65
C GLU A 609 -7.96 0.29 -13.29
N ASP A 610 -6.64 0.53 -13.29
CA ASP A 610 -5.88 0.80 -12.07
C ASP A 610 -6.28 2.15 -11.46
N LEU A 611 -6.52 3.19 -12.27
CA LEU A 611 -6.96 4.51 -11.81
C LEU A 611 -8.28 4.42 -11.01
N ILE A 612 -9.21 3.56 -11.41
CA ILE A 612 -10.45 3.30 -10.64
C ILE A 612 -10.13 2.73 -9.26
N VAL A 613 -9.18 1.79 -9.18
CA VAL A 613 -8.74 1.18 -7.93
C VAL A 613 -8.03 2.20 -7.03
N LEU A 614 -7.18 3.05 -7.60
CA LEU A 614 -6.54 4.15 -6.89
C LEU A 614 -7.57 5.18 -6.39
N GLY A 615 -8.65 5.42 -7.14
CA GLY A 615 -9.75 6.28 -6.70
C GLY A 615 -10.44 5.74 -5.46
N LYS A 616 -10.68 4.42 -5.39
CA LYS A 616 -11.16 3.75 -4.18
C LYS A 616 -10.17 3.90 -3.02
N LEU A 617 -8.88 3.80 -3.28
CA LEU A 617 -7.84 3.98 -2.26
C LEU A 617 -7.86 5.40 -1.67
N VAL A 618 -7.97 6.41 -2.53
CA VAL A 618 -8.08 7.83 -2.15
C VAL A 618 -9.37 8.09 -1.35
N TYR A 619 -10.49 7.50 -1.76
CA TYR A 619 -11.74 7.51 -0.99
C TYR A 619 -11.57 6.90 0.40
N LEU A 620 -10.93 5.72 0.51
CA LEU A 620 -10.68 5.07 1.80
C LEU A 620 -9.76 5.90 2.70
N CYS A 621 -8.78 6.61 2.14
CA CYS A 621 -7.96 7.54 2.92
C CYS A 621 -8.82 8.65 3.55
N GLY A 622 -9.73 9.24 2.76
CA GLY A 622 -10.72 10.19 3.25
C GLY A 622 -11.60 9.58 4.35
N LEU A 623 -12.13 8.37 4.14
CA LEU A 623 -12.98 7.64 5.10
C LEU A 623 -12.32 7.41 6.47
N PHE A 624 -11.00 7.27 6.49
CA PHE A 624 -10.20 7.13 7.71
C PHE A 624 -9.60 8.45 8.21
N GLY A 625 -9.98 9.59 7.60
CA GLY A 625 -9.52 10.92 7.97
C GLY A 625 -8.02 11.10 7.78
N ARG A 626 -7.43 10.37 6.84
CA ARG A 626 -6.02 10.49 6.46
C ARG A 626 -5.85 11.53 5.35
N LYS A 627 -4.63 12.04 5.19
CA LYS A 627 -4.28 13.04 4.19
C LYS A 627 -3.77 12.39 2.91
N VAL A 628 -3.97 13.04 1.77
CA VAL A 628 -3.53 12.56 0.45
C VAL A 628 -2.69 13.63 -0.25
N LEU A 629 -1.59 13.20 -0.88
CA LEU A 629 -0.76 14.03 -1.75
C LEU A 629 -0.53 13.30 -3.08
N LEU A 630 -0.92 13.91 -4.19
CA LEU A 630 -0.62 13.43 -5.53
C LEU A 630 0.62 14.16 -6.05
N ALA A 631 1.59 13.44 -6.58
CA ALA A 631 2.76 14.03 -7.23
C ALA A 631 2.81 13.62 -8.70
N SER A 632 2.56 14.56 -9.60
CA SER A 632 2.66 14.32 -11.04
C SER A 632 2.75 15.64 -11.80
N ALA A 633 3.69 15.70 -12.75
CA ALA A 633 3.86 16.87 -13.60
C ALA A 633 2.77 16.97 -14.68
N THR A 634 2.13 15.85 -15.02
CA THR A 634 1.23 15.68 -16.16
C THR A 634 -0.19 15.30 -15.74
N LEU A 635 -0.55 15.53 -14.47
CA LEU A 635 -1.87 15.18 -13.94
C LEU A 635 -3.01 15.87 -14.71
N PRO A 636 -3.87 15.13 -15.42
CA PRO A 636 -5.01 15.71 -16.12
C PRO A 636 -6.03 16.31 -15.14
N PRO A 637 -6.71 17.43 -15.48
CA PRO A 637 -7.73 18.03 -14.63
C PRO A 637 -8.82 17.04 -14.21
N ALA A 638 -9.29 16.21 -15.15
CA ALA A 638 -10.30 15.18 -14.86
C ALA A 638 -9.86 14.21 -13.75
N LEU A 639 -8.59 13.77 -13.74
CA LEU A 639 -8.09 12.88 -12.68
C LEU A 639 -7.97 13.62 -11.34
N ALA A 640 -7.45 14.85 -11.34
CA ALA A 640 -7.35 15.67 -10.15
C ALA A 640 -8.73 15.89 -9.49
N GLU A 641 -9.74 16.23 -10.30
CA GLU A 641 -11.11 16.47 -9.86
C GLU A 641 -11.78 15.21 -9.32
N GLN A 642 -11.67 14.08 -10.03
CA GLN A 642 -12.27 12.82 -9.59
C GLN A 642 -11.60 12.26 -8.34
N PHE A 643 -10.27 12.37 -8.20
CA PHE A 643 -9.58 11.99 -6.97
C PHE A 643 -9.95 12.90 -5.80
N PHE A 644 -10.07 14.21 -6.02
CA PHE A 644 -10.56 15.11 -4.98
C PHE A 644 -12.00 14.77 -4.57
N ALA A 645 -12.89 14.51 -5.52
CA ALA A 645 -14.29 14.13 -5.23
C ALA A 645 -14.37 12.81 -4.44
N ALA A 646 -13.54 11.82 -4.81
CA ALA A 646 -13.43 10.56 -4.07
C ALA A 646 -12.94 10.79 -2.63
N TYR A 647 -11.86 11.58 -2.47
CA TYR A 647 -11.33 11.96 -1.16
C TYR A 647 -12.38 12.69 -0.30
N TRP A 648 -13.01 13.71 -0.88
CA TRP A 648 -14.03 14.54 -0.25
C TRP A 648 -15.19 13.71 0.28
N THR A 649 -15.71 12.81 -0.55
CA THR A 649 -16.82 11.90 -0.18
C THR A 649 -16.43 11.03 1.02
N GLY A 650 -15.23 10.44 1.00
CA GLY A 650 -14.75 9.67 2.14
C GLY A 650 -14.58 10.52 3.40
N TYR A 651 -14.01 11.72 3.27
CA TYR A 651 -13.75 12.61 4.40
C TYR A 651 -15.04 13.18 5.01
N GLN A 652 -16.08 13.44 4.22
CA GLN A 652 -17.40 13.80 4.74
C GLN A 652 -17.96 12.71 5.65
N GLN A 653 -17.82 11.44 5.26
CA GLN A 653 -18.25 10.30 6.08
C GLN A 653 -17.42 10.14 7.35
N TYR A 654 -16.11 10.42 7.27
CA TYR A 654 -15.25 10.51 8.45
C TYR A 654 -15.76 11.59 9.43
N ALA A 655 -16.00 12.80 8.94
CA ALA A 655 -16.44 13.93 9.75
C ALA A 655 -17.83 13.67 10.37
N ALA A 656 -18.78 13.15 9.59
CA ALA A 656 -20.11 12.76 10.07
C ALA A 656 -20.02 11.72 11.20
N ARG A 657 -19.18 10.69 11.05
CA ARG A 657 -18.93 9.69 12.11
C ARG A 657 -18.35 10.32 13.37
N LYS A 658 -17.49 11.33 13.23
CA LYS A 658 -16.91 12.10 14.34
C LYS A 658 -17.83 13.19 14.89
N GLN A 659 -19.04 13.33 14.34
CA GLN A 659 -20.01 14.38 14.70
C GLN A 659 -19.38 15.79 14.56
N GLN A 660 -18.59 15.96 13.50
CA GLN A 660 -17.87 17.18 13.17
C GLN A 660 -18.26 17.65 11.78
N GLU A 661 -18.13 18.96 11.55
CA GLU A 661 -18.26 19.51 10.19
C GLU A 661 -17.03 19.12 9.36
N ALA A 662 -17.25 18.73 8.10
CA ALA A 662 -16.17 18.37 7.20
C ALA A 662 -15.34 19.61 6.84
N GLN A 663 -14.09 19.65 7.32
CA GLN A 663 -13.12 20.67 6.95
C GLN A 663 -11.99 20.04 6.14
N VAL A 664 -11.83 20.48 4.88
CA VAL A 664 -10.78 20.00 3.98
C VAL A 664 -9.97 21.17 3.45
N PHE A 665 -8.65 21.05 3.48
CA PHE A 665 -7.73 21.93 2.79
C PHE A 665 -7.25 21.27 1.49
N ALA A 666 -7.15 22.06 0.43
CA ALA A 666 -6.46 21.67 -0.79
C ALA A 666 -5.15 22.43 -0.96
N GLY A 667 -4.13 21.75 -1.44
CA GLY A 667 -2.83 22.33 -1.76
C GLY A 667 -2.47 22.13 -3.22
N TRP A 668 -1.95 23.16 -3.87
CA TRP A 668 -1.36 23.08 -5.21
C TRP A 668 0.08 23.57 -5.10
N PHE A 669 1.03 22.76 -5.50
CA PHE A 669 2.46 23.05 -5.34
C PHE A 669 3.17 22.92 -6.68
N ALA A 670 3.61 24.06 -7.22
CA ALA A 670 4.36 24.14 -8.47
C ALA A 670 5.83 24.50 -8.18
N ASP A 671 6.71 24.18 -9.12
CA ASP A 671 8.12 24.59 -9.02
C ASP A 671 8.32 26.09 -9.20
N GLN A 672 7.30 26.80 -9.68
CA GLN A 672 7.22 28.26 -9.57
C GLN A 672 6.47 28.62 -8.28
N ALA A 673 7.25 29.04 -7.28
CA ALA A 673 6.76 29.34 -5.93
C ALA A 673 5.51 30.24 -5.92
N SER A 674 5.42 31.25 -6.80
CA SER A 674 4.28 32.18 -6.89
C SER A 674 2.94 31.51 -7.20
N LEU A 675 2.94 30.35 -7.87
CA LEU A 675 1.73 29.61 -8.22
C LEU A 675 1.26 28.67 -7.10
N SER A 676 2.13 28.32 -6.16
CA SER A 676 1.77 27.42 -5.07
C SER A 676 0.72 28.05 -4.15
N ARG A 677 -0.28 27.29 -3.71
CA ARG A 677 -1.39 27.77 -2.86
C ARG A 677 -1.87 26.68 -1.92
N VAL A 678 -2.39 27.10 -0.76
CA VAL A 678 -3.15 26.23 0.16
C VAL A 678 -4.41 26.97 0.58
N GLU A 679 -5.57 26.37 0.30
CA GLU A 679 -6.89 26.98 0.51
C GLU A 679 -7.83 25.98 1.20
N LYS A 680 -8.77 26.50 2.02
CA LYS A 680 -9.85 25.69 2.58
C LYS A 680 -10.89 25.47 1.48
N CYS A 681 -11.18 24.22 1.15
CA CYS A 681 -12.18 23.86 0.15
C CYS A 681 -13.50 23.53 0.82
N SER A 682 -14.58 24.14 0.33
CA SER A 682 -15.95 23.92 0.83
C SER A 682 -16.72 22.86 0.03
N SER A 683 -16.27 22.52 -1.19
CA SER A 683 -16.92 21.52 -2.05
C SER A 683 -15.99 21.07 -3.20
N PRO A 684 -16.31 19.96 -3.90
CA PRO A 684 -15.64 19.56 -5.14
C PRO A 684 -15.62 20.65 -6.21
N GLU A 685 -16.71 21.40 -6.39
CA GLU A 685 -16.79 22.48 -7.38
C GLU A 685 -15.86 23.64 -7.04
N ALA A 686 -15.71 23.95 -5.74
CA ALA A 686 -14.75 24.96 -5.28
C ALA A 686 -13.29 24.55 -5.56
N PHE A 687 -12.99 23.26 -5.39
CA PHE A 687 -11.70 22.69 -5.79
C PHE A 687 -11.48 22.83 -7.31
N THR A 688 -12.44 22.39 -8.14
CA THR A 688 -12.35 22.45 -9.61
C THR A 688 -12.08 23.87 -10.11
N ARG A 689 -12.81 24.87 -9.60
CA ARG A 689 -12.59 26.29 -9.99
C ARG A 689 -11.17 26.76 -9.67
N THR A 690 -10.68 26.42 -8.49
CA THR A 690 -9.34 26.85 -8.03
C THR A 690 -8.25 26.11 -8.79
N HIS A 691 -8.43 24.80 -9.01
CA HIS A 691 -7.52 23.98 -9.80
C HIS A 691 -7.39 24.52 -11.23
N HIS A 692 -8.51 24.79 -11.92
CA HIS A 692 -8.49 25.38 -13.26
C HIS A 692 -7.79 26.73 -13.32
N LYS A 693 -8.03 27.61 -12.33
CA LYS A 693 -7.35 28.91 -12.27
C LYS A 693 -5.83 28.74 -12.18
N ILE A 694 -5.36 27.83 -11.32
CA ILE A 694 -3.93 27.58 -11.11
C ILE A 694 -3.31 26.94 -12.35
N THR A 695 -3.96 25.95 -12.96
CA THR A 695 -3.45 25.29 -14.16
C THR A 695 -3.43 26.23 -15.36
N GLN A 696 -4.41 27.13 -15.51
CA GLN A 696 -4.36 28.19 -16.53
C GLN A 696 -3.19 29.14 -16.32
N GLN A 697 -2.94 29.59 -15.09
CA GLN A 697 -1.78 30.43 -14.77
C GLN A 697 -0.45 29.71 -15.07
N LEU A 698 -0.37 28.43 -14.73
CA LEU A 698 0.78 27.58 -15.03
C LEU A 698 0.98 27.46 -16.56
N VAL A 699 -0.08 27.23 -17.33
CA VAL A 699 -0.01 27.15 -18.80
C VAL A 699 0.48 28.48 -19.40
N THR A 700 -0.08 29.61 -18.99
CA THR A 700 0.37 30.94 -19.47
C THR A 700 1.85 31.17 -19.18
N GLN A 701 2.32 30.75 -18.00
CA GLN A 701 3.73 30.88 -17.65
C GLN A 701 4.62 29.95 -18.49
N LEU A 702 4.24 28.67 -18.65
CA LEU A 702 5.00 27.70 -19.43
C LEU A 702 5.09 28.09 -20.92
N GLN A 703 4.05 28.73 -21.47
CA GLN A 703 4.06 29.25 -22.85
C GLN A 703 5.08 30.39 -23.05
N GLY A 704 5.46 31.10 -21.97
CA GLY A 704 6.49 32.13 -22.01
C GLY A 704 7.92 31.59 -21.80
N GLU A 705 8.09 30.31 -21.44
CA GLU A 705 9.42 29.71 -21.24
C GLU A 705 10.09 29.37 -22.59
N THR A 706 11.42 29.48 -22.64
CA THR A 706 12.18 29.12 -23.84
C THR A 706 12.15 27.62 -24.08
N ALA A 707 11.78 27.22 -25.31
CA ALA A 707 11.72 25.82 -25.70
C ALA A 707 13.11 25.17 -25.71
N LYS A 708 13.28 24.11 -24.90
CA LYS A 708 14.49 23.28 -24.89
C LYS A 708 14.43 22.11 -25.90
N ARG A 709 13.25 21.82 -26.41
CA ARG A 709 12.99 20.72 -27.34
C ARG A 709 12.03 21.19 -28.42
N GLN A 710 12.28 20.76 -29.64
CA GLN A 710 11.44 21.02 -30.80
C GLN A 710 11.17 19.70 -31.51
N ALA A 711 9.89 19.38 -31.66
CA ALA A 711 9.44 18.14 -32.28
C ALA A 711 9.07 18.36 -33.75
N ALA A 712 9.40 17.37 -34.58
CA ALA A 712 8.94 17.24 -35.96
C ALA A 712 8.14 15.96 -36.16
N LEU A 713 7.25 15.97 -37.15
CA LEU A 713 6.57 14.76 -37.59
C LEU A 713 7.46 14.00 -38.57
N LEU A 714 7.72 12.73 -38.30
CA LEU A 714 8.38 11.79 -39.20
C LEU A 714 7.30 10.99 -39.92
N GLU A 715 7.08 11.31 -41.19
CA GLU A 715 6.14 10.59 -42.03
C GLU A 715 6.60 9.16 -42.30
N LEU A 716 5.74 8.19 -42.01
CA LEU A 716 6.02 6.79 -42.31
C LEU A 716 5.74 6.47 -43.79
N PRO A 717 6.48 5.53 -44.41
CA PRO A 717 6.29 5.15 -45.81
C PRO A 717 4.85 4.69 -46.10
N ALA A 718 4.21 5.24 -47.13
CA ALA A 718 2.80 4.97 -47.45
C ALA A 718 2.51 3.53 -47.93
N GLU A 719 3.54 2.77 -48.26
CA GLU A 719 3.40 1.39 -48.73
C GLU A 719 2.78 0.49 -47.66
N ARG A 720 1.82 -0.35 -48.06
CA ARG A 720 1.26 -1.35 -47.15
C ARG A 720 2.35 -2.37 -46.82
N PRO A 721 2.65 -2.60 -45.53
CA PRO A 721 3.73 -3.49 -45.17
C PRO A 721 3.35 -4.93 -45.50
N ALA A 722 4.25 -5.67 -46.14
CA ALA A 722 4.03 -7.06 -46.49
C ALA A 722 3.89 -7.94 -45.24
N GLU A 723 3.01 -8.95 -45.26
CA GLU A 723 2.94 -9.93 -44.17
C GLU A 723 4.21 -10.79 -44.15
N ILE A 724 4.77 -10.96 -42.96
CA ILE A 724 5.90 -11.86 -42.68
C ILE A 724 5.59 -12.76 -41.50
N ARG A 725 6.36 -13.84 -41.33
CA ARG A 725 6.29 -14.73 -40.17
C ARG A 725 7.59 -14.71 -39.40
N ILE A 726 7.49 -14.46 -38.09
CA ILE A 726 8.61 -14.51 -37.15
C ILE A 726 8.22 -15.49 -36.04
N HIS A 727 9.02 -16.53 -35.81
CA HIS A 727 8.76 -17.58 -34.79
C HIS A 727 7.30 -18.05 -34.75
N SER A 728 6.75 -18.37 -35.93
CA SER A 728 5.36 -18.83 -36.12
C SER A 728 4.24 -17.80 -35.88
N HIS A 729 4.57 -16.54 -35.58
CA HIS A 729 3.61 -15.45 -35.42
C HIS A 729 3.55 -14.62 -36.71
N LYS A 730 2.34 -14.30 -37.18
CA LYS A 730 2.14 -13.37 -38.30
C LYS A 730 2.38 -11.94 -37.82
N THR A 731 3.18 -11.19 -38.56
CA THR A 731 3.42 -9.75 -38.36
C THR A 731 3.65 -9.10 -39.74
N VAL A 732 4.12 -7.86 -39.77
CA VAL A 732 4.42 -7.15 -41.02
C VAL A 732 5.89 -6.78 -41.12
N ASP A 733 6.37 -6.60 -42.36
CA ASP A 733 7.69 -6.06 -42.63
C ASP A 733 7.76 -4.59 -42.22
N LEU A 734 8.77 -4.25 -41.41
CA LEU A 734 9.00 -2.90 -40.89
C LEU A 734 10.31 -2.30 -41.44
N ASN A 735 10.99 -2.95 -42.39
CA ASN A 735 12.28 -2.50 -42.91
C ASN A 735 12.22 -1.08 -43.50
N HIS A 736 11.17 -0.73 -44.23
CA HIS A 736 10.98 0.63 -44.75
C HIS A 736 10.79 1.67 -43.62
N VAL A 737 10.08 1.29 -42.56
CA VAL A 737 9.93 2.13 -41.36
C VAL A 737 11.28 2.29 -40.66
N PHE A 738 12.04 1.21 -40.48
CA PHE A 738 13.36 1.24 -39.86
C PHE A 738 14.36 2.05 -40.67
N ALA A 739 14.31 1.99 -42.00
CA ALA A 739 15.13 2.83 -42.88
C ALA A 739 14.80 4.33 -42.73
N ALA A 740 13.51 4.69 -42.65
CA ALA A 740 13.09 6.07 -42.39
C ALA A 740 13.55 6.56 -41.01
N VAL A 741 13.42 5.72 -39.98
CA VAL A 741 13.92 6.02 -38.62
C VAL A 741 15.44 6.19 -38.60
N LEU A 742 16.20 5.30 -39.25
CA LEU A 742 17.66 5.40 -39.34
C LEU A 742 18.10 6.68 -40.06
N THR A 743 17.42 7.04 -41.14
CA THR A 743 17.67 8.29 -41.87
C THR A 743 17.47 9.52 -40.97
N GLN A 744 16.43 9.49 -40.13
CA GLN A 744 16.20 10.54 -39.15
C GLN A 744 17.26 10.55 -38.04
N CYS A 745 17.74 9.38 -37.60
CA CYS A 745 18.86 9.28 -36.66
C CYS A 745 20.13 9.96 -37.22
N HIS A 746 20.46 9.74 -38.50
CA HIS A 746 21.60 10.41 -39.15
C HIS A 746 21.44 11.93 -39.18
N THR A 747 20.25 12.42 -39.53
CA THR A 747 19.94 13.86 -39.52
C THR A 747 20.16 14.46 -38.13
N PHE A 748 19.66 13.81 -37.08
CA PHE A 748 19.84 14.29 -35.71
C PHE A 748 21.28 14.19 -35.22
N HIS A 749 22.02 13.15 -35.60
CA HIS A 749 23.44 13.05 -35.30
C HIS A 749 24.21 14.25 -35.88
N GLN A 750 24.00 14.58 -37.16
CA GLN A 750 24.68 15.72 -37.80
C GLN A 750 24.41 17.05 -37.08
N GLN A 751 23.23 17.23 -36.50
CA GLN A 751 22.81 18.47 -35.83
C GLN A 751 23.20 18.55 -34.35
N HIS A 752 23.41 17.41 -33.68
CA HIS A 752 23.47 17.36 -32.22
C HIS A 752 24.65 16.56 -31.66
N ALA A 753 25.50 15.98 -32.51
CA ALA A 753 26.72 15.34 -32.06
C ALA A 753 27.67 16.35 -31.41
N ILE A 754 28.39 15.87 -30.39
CA ILE A 754 29.47 16.60 -29.73
C ILE A 754 30.81 16.10 -30.27
N THR A 755 31.84 16.94 -30.21
CA THR A 755 33.19 16.57 -30.65
C THR A 755 34.02 16.05 -29.48
N ASP A 756 34.64 14.88 -29.65
CA ASP A 756 35.64 14.35 -28.72
C ASP A 756 36.95 15.12 -28.86
N PRO A 757 37.44 15.82 -27.82
CA PRO A 757 38.66 16.62 -27.91
C PRO A 757 39.92 15.76 -28.07
N GLN A 758 39.88 14.45 -27.76
CA GLN A 758 41.04 13.57 -27.89
C GLN A 758 41.24 13.07 -29.32
N THR A 759 40.17 12.61 -29.97
CA THR A 759 40.26 12.03 -31.32
C THR A 759 39.80 12.97 -32.44
N GLY A 760 39.10 14.06 -32.11
CA GLY A 760 38.45 14.95 -33.07
C GLY A 760 37.16 14.39 -33.68
N LYS A 761 36.77 13.16 -33.34
CA LYS A 761 35.55 12.49 -33.84
C LYS A 761 34.30 13.11 -33.23
N ARG A 762 33.17 13.03 -33.94
CA ARG A 762 31.86 13.45 -33.41
C ARG A 762 31.07 12.26 -32.91
N VAL A 763 30.36 12.45 -31.79
CA VAL A 763 29.53 11.41 -31.17
C VAL A 763 28.20 11.96 -30.69
N SER A 764 27.13 11.21 -30.88
CA SER A 764 25.83 11.47 -30.26
C SER A 764 25.25 10.20 -29.64
N ILE A 765 24.46 10.35 -28.58
CA ILE A 765 23.61 9.28 -28.05
C ILE A 765 22.13 9.66 -28.17
N GLY A 766 21.39 8.87 -28.94
CA GLY A 766 19.98 9.09 -29.23
C GLY A 766 19.07 7.98 -28.72
N LEU A 767 17.81 8.34 -28.49
CA LEU A 767 16.76 7.41 -28.05
C LEU A 767 15.79 7.13 -29.20
N VAL A 768 15.53 5.87 -29.52
CA VAL A 768 14.39 5.46 -30.35
C VAL A 768 13.40 4.72 -29.47
N ARG A 769 12.31 5.39 -29.11
CA ARG A 769 11.27 4.88 -28.21
C ARG A 769 10.15 4.22 -29.00
N TRP A 770 9.90 2.95 -28.70
CA TRP A 770 8.83 2.12 -29.24
C TRP A 770 7.74 1.83 -28.19
N SER A 771 6.50 1.67 -28.63
CA SER A 771 5.37 1.33 -27.77
C SER A 771 5.39 -0.14 -27.33
N ASN A 772 5.97 -1.02 -28.14
CA ASN A 772 6.00 -2.46 -27.89
C ASN A 772 7.41 -3.05 -28.01
N THR A 773 7.61 -4.20 -27.36
CA THR A 773 8.90 -4.90 -27.38
C THR A 773 9.28 -5.39 -28.78
N GLU A 774 8.30 -5.77 -29.62
CA GLU A 774 8.58 -6.33 -30.95
C GLU A 774 9.28 -5.32 -31.88
N PRO A 775 8.75 -4.11 -32.14
CA PRO A 775 9.50 -3.11 -32.92
C PRO A 775 10.85 -2.72 -32.30
N CYS A 776 10.93 -2.70 -30.96
CA CYS A 776 12.15 -2.34 -30.23
C CYS A 776 13.34 -3.26 -30.53
N TRP A 777 13.16 -4.58 -30.40
CA TRP A 777 14.26 -5.51 -30.67
C TRP A 777 14.50 -5.69 -32.16
N ARG A 778 13.45 -5.63 -33.00
CA ARG A 778 13.59 -5.72 -34.48
C ARG A 778 14.36 -4.54 -35.06
N PHE A 779 14.17 -3.33 -34.55
CA PHE A 779 14.96 -2.18 -34.97
C PHE A 779 16.43 -2.32 -34.55
N ALA A 780 16.69 -2.85 -33.35
CA ALA A 780 18.06 -3.12 -32.91
C ALA A 780 18.73 -4.18 -33.79
N GLU A 781 18.04 -5.27 -34.12
CA GLU A 781 18.50 -6.29 -35.06
C GLU A 781 18.74 -5.71 -36.46
N TYR A 782 17.84 -4.85 -36.95
CA TYR A 782 18.01 -4.14 -38.22
C TYR A 782 19.30 -3.32 -38.25
N LEU A 783 19.60 -2.55 -37.19
CA LEU A 783 20.85 -1.80 -37.10
C LEU A 783 22.09 -2.70 -37.01
N LEU A 784 22.02 -3.84 -36.32
CA LEU A 784 23.14 -4.79 -36.24
C LEU A 784 23.50 -5.39 -37.60
N HIS A 785 22.52 -5.54 -38.49
CA HIS A 785 22.72 -6.05 -39.85
C HIS A 785 22.93 -4.96 -40.91
N HIS A 786 22.80 -3.69 -40.54
CA HIS A 786 23.05 -2.58 -41.44
C HIS A 786 24.51 -2.14 -41.35
N GLU A 787 25.27 -2.34 -42.42
CA GLU A 787 26.64 -1.81 -42.52
C GLU A 787 26.60 -0.36 -43.03
N PRO A 788 27.10 0.62 -42.25
CA PRO A 788 27.11 2.01 -42.69
C PRO A 788 28.04 2.21 -43.88
N THR A 789 27.64 3.04 -44.84
CA THR A 789 28.52 3.48 -45.94
C THR A 789 29.59 4.45 -45.41
N PRO A 790 30.68 4.72 -46.16
CA PRO A 790 31.75 5.62 -45.70
C PRO A 790 31.30 7.04 -45.32
N ASP A 791 30.18 7.51 -45.89
CA ASP A 791 29.60 8.83 -45.63
C ASP A 791 28.54 8.83 -44.51
N GLN A 792 28.25 7.66 -43.95
CA GLN A 792 27.30 7.49 -42.84
C GLN A 792 28.04 7.37 -41.51
N PRO A 793 27.43 7.82 -40.40
CA PRO A 793 28.00 7.61 -39.08
C PRO A 793 28.09 6.10 -38.80
N ASP A 794 29.20 5.66 -38.21
CA ASP A 794 29.25 4.32 -37.62
C ASP A 794 28.25 4.26 -36.47
N HIS A 795 27.50 3.17 -36.32
CA HIS A 795 26.47 3.07 -35.29
C HIS A 795 26.69 1.90 -34.34
N ARG A 796 26.32 2.12 -33.08
CA ARG A 796 26.22 1.09 -32.04
C ARG A 796 24.85 1.16 -31.41
N VAL A 797 24.19 0.01 -31.29
CA VAL A 797 22.82 -0.06 -30.78
C VAL A 797 22.76 -0.84 -29.48
N LEU A 798 21.92 -0.36 -28.56
CA LEU A 798 21.53 -1.04 -27.33
C LEU A 798 20.01 -1.25 -27.34
N CYS A 799 19.57 -2.50 -27.17
CA CYS A 799 18.16 -2.84 -27.00
C CYS A 799 17.78 -2.84 -25.51
N TYR A 800 16.89 -1.94 -25.10
CA TYR A 800 16.49 -1.75 -23.70
C TYR A 800 14.98 -1.92 -23.47
N HIS A 801 14.58 -3.04 -22.86
CA HIS A 801 13.17 -3.30 -22.60
C HIS A 801 12.90 -4.19 -21.38
N ALA A 802 11.67 -4.15 -20.88
CA ALA A 802 11.27 -4.90 -19.68
C ALA A 802 11.37 -6.43 -19.79
N LYS A 803 11.43 -7.00 -21.02
CA LYS A 803 11.57 -8.45 -21.26
C LYS A 803 13.01 -8.97 -21.22
N LEU A 804 14.01 -8.13 -20.95
CA LEU A 804 15.39 -8.60 -20.75
C LEU A 804 15.45 -9.46 -19.48
N LEU A 805 16.40 -10.40 -19.43
CA LEU A 805 16.72 -11.10 -18.17
C LEU A 805 17.02 -10.03 -17.11
N PRO A 806 16.46 -10.13 -15.89
CA PRO A 806 16.57 -9.04 -14.91
C PRO A 806 18.00 -8.61 -14.59
N VAL A 807 18.96 -9.56 -14.56
CA VAL A 807 20.39 -9.26 -14.36
C VAL A 807 21.01 -8.50 -15.53
N VAL A 808 20.67 -8.86 -16.77
CA VAL A 808 21.11 -8.15 -17.98
C VAL A 808 20.50 -6.76 -18.00
N ARG A 809 19.21 -6.66 -17.69
CA ARG A 809 18.50 -5.39 -17.59
C ARG A 809 19.15 -4.47 -16.57
N PHE A 810 19.53 -5.00 -15.41
CA PHE A 810 20.20 -4.24 -14.38
C PHE A 810 21.57 -3.73 -14.82
N GLU A 811 22.40 -4.57 -15.46
CA GLU A 811 23.69 -4.12 -15.96
C GLU A 811 23.53 -3.03 -17.03
N VAL A 812 22.56 -3.20 -17.94
CA VAL A 812 22.21 -2.18 -18.93
C VAL A 812 21.82 -0.86 -18.25
N GLU A 813 20.92 -0.92 -17.27
CA GLU A 813 20.46 0.24 -16.51
C GLU A 813 21.61 0.93 -15.77
N LYS A 814 22.50 0.16 -15.15
CA LYS A 814 23.69 0.69 -14.45
C LYS A 814 24.62 1.45 -15.40
N GLN A 815 24.91 0.88 -16.57
CA GLN A 815 25.76 1.53 -17.57
C GLN A 815 25.09 2.80 -18.12
N LEU A 816 23.78 2.75 -18.40
CA LEU A 816 23.03 3.91 -18.89
C LEU A 816 22.91 5.03 -17.85
N ASP A 817 22.62 4.69 -16.59
CA ASP A 817 22.46 5.66 -15.49
C ASP A 817 23.77 6.48 -15.31
N VAL A 818 24.94 5.86 -15.49
CA VAL A 818 26.25 6.54 -15.46
C VAL A 818 26.52 7.30 -16.76
N MET A 819 26.37 6.64 -17.91
CA MET A 819 26.67 7.22 -19.22
C MET A 819 25.82 8.46 -19.54
N LEU A 820 24.54 8.46 -19.17
CA LEU A 820 23.59 9.51 -19.50
C LEU A 820 23.49 10.61 -18.42
N LYS A 821 24.33 10.56 -17.39
CA LYS A 821 24.44 11.62 -16.36
C LYS A 821 25.29 12.81 -16.85
N ARG A 822 24.81 13.49 -17.90
CA ARG A 822 25.54 14.53 -18.64
C ARG A 822 25.60 15.91 -17.98
N LYS A 823 25.94 15.98 -16.69
CA LYS A 823 26.26 17.26 -16.00
C LYS A 823 27.65 17.78 -16.38
N ASP A 824 28.55 16.87 -16.72
CA ASP A 824 29.87 17.12 -17.28
C ASP A 824 30.02 16.26 -18.54
N GLU A 825 30.20 16.89 -19.70
CA GLU A 825 30.30 16.18 -20.98
C GLU A 825 31.59 15.36 -21.09
N ALA A 826 32.65 15.73 -20.35
CA ALA A 826 33.89 14.96 -20.32
C ALA A 826 33.66 13.55 -19.75
N GLN A 827 32.76 13.40 -18.77
CA GLN A 827 32.45 12.10 -18.17
C GLN A 827 31.80 11.14 -19.16
N PHE A 828 30.93 11.65 -20.05
CA PHE A 828 30.32 10.84 -21.11
C PHE A 828 31.37 10.33 -22.09
N LEU A 829 32.29 11.18 -22.54
CA LEU A 829 33.35 10.82 -23.48
C LEU A 829 34.41 9.87 -22.88
N GLN A 830 34.63 9.96 -21.57
CA GLN A 830 35.53 9.07 -20.82
C GLN A 830 34.89 7.76 -20.39
N HIS A 831 33.57 7.62 -20.56
CA HIS A 831 32.87 6.38 -20.21
C HIS A 831 33.49 5.20 -20.98
N PRO A 832 33.86 4.08 -20.32
CA PRO A 832 34.64 3.01 -20.95
C PRO A 832 34.04 2.50 -22.27
N LEU A 833 32.72 2.27 -22.31
CA LEU A 833 32.03 1.82 -23.51
C LEU A 833 32.05 2.85 -24.65
N VAL A 834 31.96 4.14 -24.34
CA VAL A 834 31.97 5.22 -25.34
C VAL A 834 33.39 5.40 -25.88
N ARG A 835 34.38 5.45 -24.98
CA ARG A 835 35.79 5.55 -25.34
C ARG A 835 36.24 4.38 -26.22
N GLN A 836 35.91 3.16 -25.81
CA GLN A 836 36.20 1.94 -26.58
C GLN A 836 35.54 1.97 -27.97
N ALA A 837 34.30 2.44 -28.08
CA ALA A 837 33.62 2.56 -29.37
C ALA A 837 34.30 3.58 -30.29
N LEU A 838 34.68 4.74 -29.73
CA LEU A 838 35.37 5.79 -30.47
C LEU A 838 36.76 5.38 -30.93
N ASP A 839 37.53 4.71 -30.08
CA ASP A 839 38.92 4.35 -30.38
C ASP A 839 39.01 3.22 -31.42
N ASN A 840 38.06 2.29 -31.39
CA ASN A 840 38.04 1.14 -32.30
C ASN A 840 37.34 1.40 -33.65
N SER A 841 36.61 2.51 -33.78
CA SER A 841 35.95 2.84 -35.04
C SER A 841 36.85 3.66 -35.95
N PRO A 842 36.99 3.34 -37.25
CA PRO A 842 37.71 4.20 -38.19
C PRO A 842 36.89 5.43 -38.64
N ALA A 843 35.58 5.48 -38.35
CA ALA A 843 34.72 6.56 -38.78
C ALA A 843 34.96 7.87 -38.02
N GLN A 844 34.70 9.00 -38.67
CA GLN A 844 34.75 10.33 -38.04
C GLN A 844 33.50 10.64 -37.22
N ASP A 845 32.40 9.96 -37.53
CA ASP A 845 31.10 10.15 -36.94
C ASP A 845 30.63 8.84 -36.28
N MET A 846 30.23 8.92 -35.01
CA MET A 846 29.80 7.77 -34.21
C MET A 846 28.42 8.03 -33.58
N MET A 847 27.46 7.17 -33.88
CA MET A 847 26.09 7.25 -33.40
C MET A 847 25.78 6.11 -32.44
N LEU A 848 25.56 6.45 -31.17
CA LEU A 848 25.05 5.51 -30.17
C LEU A 848 23.52 5.60 -30.15
N VAL A 849 22.83 4.47 -30.29
CA VAL A 849 21.38 4.40 -30.36
C VAL A 849 20.84 3.50 -29.27
N VAL A 850 19.99 4.03 -28.40
CA VAL A 850 19.21 3.24 -27.44
C VAL A 850 17.83 2.99 -28.02
N SER A 851 17.57 1.76 -28.47
CA SER A 851 16.23 1.31 -28.86
C SER A 851 15.50 0.83 -27.62
N ALA A 852 14.48 1.56 -27.17
CA ALA A 852 13.82 1.28 -25.89
C ALA A 852 12.30 1.22 -25.97
N THR A 853 11.70 0.61 -24.95
CA THR A 853 10.24 0.57 -24.72
C THR A 853 9.84 1.62 -23.66
N PRO A 854 8.56 1.70 -23.19
CA PRO A 854 8.15 2.69 -22.19
C PRO A 854 8.91 2.66 -20.85
N ILE A 855 9.76 1.66 -20.64
CA ILE A 855 10.64 1.55 -19.47
C ILE A 855 11.58 2.78 -19.32
N GLU A 856 11.91 3.46 -20.42
CA GLU A 856 12.75 4.66 -20.43
C GLU A 856 11.99 5.94 -19.99
N GLU A 857 10.66 5.91 -19.97
CA GLU A 857 9.83 7.08 -19.68
C GLU A 857 9.80 7.45 -18.19
N ILE A 858 10.02 6.49 -17.30
CA ILE A 858 9.71 6.65 -15.86
C ILE A 858 10.92 6.29 -15.02
N GLY A 859 11.31 7.21 -14.12
CA GLY A 859 12.32 6.92 -13.09
C GLY A 859 13.78 6.88 -13.56
N ARG A 860 14.08 7.46 -14.72
CA ARG A 860 15.43 7.58 -15.27
C ARG A 860 15.89 9.03 -15.34
N ASP A 861 17.08 9.29 -14.82
CA ASP A 861 17.74 10.60 -14.89
C ASP A 861 18.68 10.66 -16.09
N HIS A 862 18.14 10.38 -17.27
CA HIS A 862 18.90 10.27 -18.52
C HIS A 862 18.83 11.55 -19.36
N ASP A 863 19.96 11.89 -19.98
CA ASP A 863 20.11 13.00 -20.94
C ASP A 863 20.60 12.51 -22.32
N PHE A 864 19.68 12.41 -23.27
CA PHE A 864 19.95 12.13 -24.69
C PHE A 864 20.15 13.41 -25.51
N ASP A 865 20.89 13.30 -26.61
CA ASP A 865 21.06 14.38 -27.59
C ASP A 865 19.79 14.65 -28.39
N TRP A 866 19.09 13.57 -28.76
CA TRP A 866 17.88 13.58 -29.56
C TRP A 866 17.01 12.35 -29.30
N ALA A 867 15.75 12.38 -29.71
CA ALA A 867 14.85 11.23 -29.62
C ALA A 867 13.93 11.07 -30.84
N ILE A 868 13.63 9.83 -31.20
CA ILE A 868 12.57 9.46 -32.13
C ILE A 868 11.52 8.66 -31.34
N ILE A 869 10.27 9.06 -31.43
CA ILE A 869 9.20 8.55 -30.56
C ILE A 869 8.07 7.98 -31.41
N GLU A 870 7.80 6.68 -31.27
CA GLU A 870 6.50 6.12 -31.62
C GLU A 870 5.46 6.68 -30.64
N PRO A 871 4.42 7.39 -31.11
CA PRO A 871 3.43 7.97 -30.21
C PRO A 871 2.57 6.87 -29.58
N SER A 872 2.17 7.06 -28.32
CA SER A 872 1.22 6.17 -27.61
C SER A 872 0.25 6.94 -26.74
N SER A 873 0.71 8.02 -26.10
CA SER A 873 -0.11 8.99 -25.40
C SER A 873 0.63 10.32 -25.32
N THR A 874 -0.08 11.41 -25.02
CA THR A 874 0.52 12.72 -24.73
C THR A 874 1.52 12.65 -23.58
N ARG A 875 1.20 11.87 -22.53
CA ARG A 875 2.09 11.65 -21.38
C ARG A 875 3.41 11.03 -21.81
N ALA A 876 3.36 9.95 -22.60
CA ALA A 876 4.57 9.26 -23.06
C ALA A 876 5.48 10.20 -23.88
N ILE A 877 4.90 11.04 -24.73
CA ILE A 877 5.63 12.04 -25.51
C ILE A 877 6.32 13.05 -24.57
N ILE A 878 5.59 13.64 -23.62
CA ILE A 878 6.13 14.64 -22.69
C ILE A 878 7.24 14.05 -21.82
N GLN A 879 7.03 12.85 -21.26
CA GLN A 879 8.02 12.19 -20.39
C GLN A 879 9.30 11.84 -21.17
N THR A 880 9.16 11.32 -22.39
CA THR A 880 10.30 11.01 -23.26
C THR A 880 11.04 12.29 -23.69
N ALA A 881 10.32 13.35 -24.04
CA ALA A 881 10.91 14.65 -24.35
C ALA A 881 11.70 15.24 -23.17
N GLY A 882 11.29 14.94 -21.93
CA GLY A 882 12.00 15.29 -20.71
C GLY A 882 13.35 14.58 -20.50
N ARG A 883 13.66 13.57 -21.34
CA ARG A 883 14.97 12.87 -21.38
C ARG A 883 15.92 13.45 -22.43
N VAL A 884 15.45 14.38 -23.28
CA VAL A 884 16.29 15.04 -24.29
C VAL A 884 16.82 16.36 -23.74
N ARG A 885 18.16 16.53 -23.73
CA ARG A 885 18.84 17.71 -23.14
C ARG A 885 18.37 17.97 -21.72
N ARG A 886 18.43 16.95 -20.88
CA ARG A 886 17.89 16.97 -19.53
C ARG A 886 18.75 17.78 -18.55
N HIS A 887 20.07 17.60 -18.60
CA HIS A 887 21.04 18.23 -17.71
C HIS A 887 21.69 19.46 -18.34
N ARG A 888 21.61 19.59 -19.66
CA ARG A 888 22.27 20.65 -20.44
C ARG A 888 21.33 21.85 -20.68
N PRO A 889 21.70 23.08 -20.26
CA PRO A 889 20.83 24.26 -20.32
C PRO A 889 20.88 24.99 -21.67
N ILE A 890 20.92 24.27 -22.79
CA ILE A 890 21.09 24.85 -24.14
C ILE A 890 19.73 24.89 -24.85
N THR A 891 19.40 26.03 -25.48
CA THR A 891 18.20 26.17 -26.32
C THR A 891 18.26 25.25 -27.54
N ALA A 892 17.11 24.72 -27.94
CA ALA A 892 17.01 23.98 -29.19
C ALA A 892 16.68 24.96 -30.31
N ASP A 893 17.69 25.32 -31.09
CA ASP A 893 17.53 26.15 -32.29
C ASP A 893 17.11 25.30 -33.51
N THR A 894 17.26 23.98 -33.41
CA THR A 894 16.83 22.99 -34.40
C THR A 894 16.02 21.85 -33.76
N GLN A 895 15.31 21.10 -34.59
CA GLN A 895 14.51 19.95 -34.19
C GLN A 895 15.39 18.85 -33.59
N ASN A 896 15.07 18.40 -32.37
CA ASN A 896 15.80 17.35 -31.65
C ASN A 896 14.90 16.19 -31.23
N ILE A 897 13.61 16.24 -31.60
CA ILE A 897 12.64 15.18 -31.39
C ILE A 897 11.92 14.91 -32.72
N ALA A 898 11.76 13.65 -33.08
CA ALA A 898 10.86 13.23 -34.15
C ALA A 898 9.73 12.38 -33.55
N LEU A 899 8.50 12.60 -34.00
CA LEU A 899 7.32 11.81 -33.67
C LEU A 899 6.91 11.04 -34.92
N LEU A 900 6.76 9.72 -34.84
CA LEU A 900 6.20 8.98 -35.98
C LEU A 900 4.79 9.47 -36.28
N SER A 901 4.41 9.57 -37.57
CA SER A 901 3.08 10.09 -37.95
C SER A 901 1.92 9.18 -37.53
N THR A 902 2.20 7.91 -37.25
CA THR A 902 1.26 6.96 -36.61
C THR A 902 2.00 5.95 -35.75
N THR A 903 1.26 5.17 -34.97
CA THR A 903 1.82 4.06 -34.19
C THR A 903 2.15 2.88 -35.11
N ILE A 904 3.02 1.97 -34.69
CA ILE A 904 3.29 0.74 -35.46
C ILE A 904 2.04 -0.13 -35.55
N ARG A 905 1.16 -0.10 -34.55
CA ARG A 905 -0.15 -0.79 -34.63
C ARG A 905 -1.04 -0.17 -35.71
N GLY A 906 -1.10 1.16 -35.78
CA GLY A 906 -1.84 1.88 -36.82
C GLY A 906 -1.25 1.59 -38.19
N TYR A 907 0.08 1.58 -38.30
CA TYR A 907 0.80 1.22 -39.53
C TYR A 907 0.52 -0.21 -39.99
N LYS A 908 0.36 -1.16 -39.05
CA LYS A 908 -0.10 -2.54 -39.31
C LYS A 908 -1.58 -2.63 -39.75
N GLY A 909 -2.31 -1.53 -39.82
CA GLY A 909 -3.72 -1.49 -40.22
C GLY A 909 -4.70 -1.86 -39.10
N ASN A 910 -4.32 -1.74 -37.82
CA ASN A 910 -5.25 -2.00 -36.72
C ASN A 910 -6.15 -0.78 -36.45
N ASP A 911 -7.46 -0.99 -36.35
CA ASP A 911 -8.45 0.07 -36.05
C ASP A 911 -8.18 0.76 -34.69
N LYS A 912 -7.67 0.00 -33.70
CA LYS A 912 -7.22 0.54 -32.41
C LYS A 912 -5.69 0.74 -32.43
N ALA A 913 -5.27 1.85 -33.00
CA ALA A 913 -3.86 2.22 -33.14
C ALA A 913 -3.18 2.61 -31.82
N PHE A 914 -3.91 3.25 -30.90
CA PHE A 914 -3.40 3.74 -29.62
C PHE A 914 -3.82 2.84 -28.45
N CYS A 915 -3.40 1.56 -28.45
CA CYS A 915 -3.64 0.69 -27.29
C CYS A 915 -2.47 -0.26 -27.05
N TYR A 916 -2.36 -0.73 -25.81
CA TYR A 916 -1.29 -1.63 -25.34
C TYR A 916 0.14 -1.13 -25.59
N PRO A 917 0.56 0.06 -25.11
CA PRO A 917 -0.17 1.02 -24.29
C PRO A 917 -0.80 2.15 -25.12
N GLY A 918 -1.73 2.90 -24.53
CA GLY A 918 -2.40 4.04 -25.17
C GLY A 918 -3.86 4.18 -24.71
N VAL A 919 -4.54 5.21 -25.21
CA VAL A 919 -5.94 5.55 -24.91
C VAL A 919 -6.89 4.85 -25.88
#